data_AF-A0A163IBZ4-F1
#
_entry.id   AF-A0A163IBZ4-F1
#
_cell.length_a   1.000
_cell.length_b   1.000
_cell.length_c   1.000
_cell.angle_alpha   90.00
_cell.angle_beta   90.00
_cell.angle_gamma   90.00
#
_symmetry.space_group_name_H-M   'P 1'
#
loop_
_entity.id
_entity.type
_entity.pdbx_description
1 polymer ?
#
loop_
_entity_poly.entity_id
_entity_poly.type
_entity_poly.pdbx_seq_one_letter_code
_entity_poly.pdbx_strand_id
1 'polypeptide(L)'
;MKSILWTSIFLAAASALPTTLYGRQSNETAPAVPDSITRIRLNPAKVRDSGDTDFTTWTVIEGPSSKFITNDTGLSFALSASSGKLNGNWNKAVYTRIIASLGERVIGEGISTIADNGDNVGGVAIKLSISGLSAGEHSILAWHNAWDALKTAASLTVTVNGKEAAKGIKQSIRTDNIWEAASSYTTFTVNQSEAVEIVYTPDTAGDGRAFLNGFEIDSPSLENQISFPTPVHRDERVVPVENSTDLSASWKAAKTVGALYNVYLGTSPTELKSVATGLSEPSTMLDDISTQETYYWRVDVVSGNSIYAGRIFTFRAAQLAFPGAEGYGRFARGGRGGNVLHVTSLEDSLDEGTLRNALTVAKGPRTIVFDVGGVITTKSRISVSGQYITLAGQTAPGKGIVIQGFPLGLTGATDVILRHIRDGMGMQGSNHAIFDRCSMGWTIDESFSSRDANNITFQRNMISEPLNIAGHKNYPVGTAHGFAASIGGEVGSFHHNLIAHAEGRSWSMAGGVDDNAAFAGKLDIRNNVVYNFGSRVTDGGAHQGQFVSNLYKRGPSSKLTYTLRAQYEDDMPGSQSYYCAGNAMPGIFDEDSEQYVGDGIGKKTNVACWADVTINNVTYQKFHDKPFFESFVETQTASEAYKRVLSDSGVSQPVQDSHDKRIIKETLTNTTTYTGSVGGKKGIIDNPKDVGGLEDFPTVKRSASWDVNGDGIADWWDGSTGGEGYDVIEGYLNFMADPHSFVAPSSSVKIDLAALAAGFLKPSFTVEGATLGAVEVSGSTATYTSKGAGIERLTVSIEDSEGSKWSRSFGVAVFEGAADAE
;
A
#
# COMPACT_ATOMS: atom_id res chain seq x y z
N MET A 1 9.88 21.16 -38.72
CA MET A 1 9.05 22.38 -38.72
C MET A 1 7.65 22.05 -39.27
N LYS A 2 6.71 21.75 -38.37
CA LYS A 2 5.25 21.93 -38.47
C LYS A 2 4.64 21.26 -37.24
N SER A 3 4.28 22.12 -36.28
CA SER A 3 3.54 21.88 -35.06
C SER A 3 2.10 21.47 -35.36
N ILE A 4 1.58 20.43 -34.70
CA ILE A 4 0.13 20.26 -34.52
C ILE A 4 -0.12 19.71 -33.11
N LEU A 5 -0.63 20.58 -32.23
CA LEU A 5 -1.35 20.27 -30.99
C LEU A 5 -2.54 19.36 -31.32
N TRP A 6 -2.82 18.31 -30.53
CA TRP A 6 -4.19 17.91 -30.17
C TRP A 6 -4.17 17.24 -28.79
N THR A 7 -4.57 18.02 -27.78
CA THR A 7 -5.00 17.57 -26.45
C THR A 7 -6.52 17.38 -26.48
N SER A 8 -7.03 16.51 -25.61
CA SER A 8 -8.44 16.31 -25.21
C SER A 8 -9.27 15.32 -26.04
N ILE A 9 -9.72 14.24 -25.39
CA ILE A 9 -11.13 13.99 -25.00
C ILE A 9 -11.19 12.72 -24.12
N PHE A 10 -11.54 12.90 -22.85
CA PHE A 10 -12.58 12.12 -22.19
C PHE A 10 -13.40 13.07 -21.32
N LEU A 11 -14.63 13.31 -21.77
CA LEU A 11 -15.70 13.93 -21.00
C LEU A 11 -16.10 12.95 -19.88
N ALA A 12 -15.78 13.29 -18.63
CA ALA A 12 -16.76 13.14 -17.56
C ALA A 12 -17.51 14.47 -17.48
N ALA A 13 -18.83 14.42 -17.39
CA ALA A 13 -19.68 15.59 -17.36
C ALA A 13 -19.40 16.45 -16.11
N ALA A 14 -18.47 17.39 -16.23
CA ALA A 14 -18.45 18.59 -15.43
C ALA A 14 -19.66 19.43 -15.88
N SER A 15 -20.80 19.24 -15.21
CA SER A 15 -21.84 20.26 -15.22
C SER A 15 -21.18 21.57 -14.82
N ALA A 16 -21.27 22.58 -15.70
CA ALA A 16 -20.90 23.94 -15.37
C ALA A 16 -21.56 24.30 -14.04
N LEU A 17 -20.76 24.45 -12.99
CA LEU A 17 -21.22 24.93 -11.70
C LEU A 17 -21.80 26.34 -11.93
N PRO A 18 -23.07 26.60 -11.56
CA PRO A 18 -23.54 27.97 -11.50
C PRO A 18 -22.68 28.70 -10.47
N THR A 19 -22.25 29.91 -10.80
CA THR A 19 -21.69 30.89 -9.86
C THR A 19 -22.77 31.27 -8.85
N THR A 20 -23.08 30.38 -7.91
CA THR A 20 -23.89 30.65 -6.73
C THR A 20 -22.95 31.00 -5.59
N LEU A 21 -23.11 32.22 -5.07
CA LEU A 21 -22.53 32.78 -3.85
C LEU A 21 -21.89 31.74 -2.93
N TYR A 22 -20.55 31.70 -2.90
CA TYR A 22 -19.80 31.02 -1.85
C TYR A 22 -20.32 31.50 -0.50
N GLY A 23 -20.84 30.58 0.31
CA GLY A 23 -21.16 30.82 1.70
C GLY A 23 -19.95 31.41 2.42
N ARG A 24 -20.18 32.39 3.27
CA ARG A 24 -19.14 33.10 4.05
C ARG A 24 -18.29 32.06 4.81
N GLN A 25 -16.98 31.97 4.56
CA GLN A 25 -16.06 31.37 5.53
C GLN A 25 -16.21 32.15 6.84
N SER A 26 -16.82 31.54 7.84
CA SER A 26 -16.79 32.04 9.21
C SER A 26 -15.75 31.22 9.95
N ASN A 27 -14.73 31.86 10.54
CA ASN A 27 -13.79 31.18 11.45
C ASN A 27 -14.45 30.84 12.81
N GLU A 28 -15.75 30.57 12.80
CA GLU A 28 -16.54 30.18 13.96
C GLU A 28 -16.27 28.71 14.27
N THR A 29 -16.14 28.42 15.56
CA THR A 29 -15.96 27.06 16.05
C THR A 29 -17.21 26.23 15.75
N ALA A 30 -16.99 24.98 15.34
CA ALA A 30 -18.08 24.05 15.14
C ALA A 30 -18.92 23.91 16.43
N PRO A 31 -20.25 23.84 16.34
CA PRO A 31 -21.07 23.47 17.48
C PRO A 31 -20.53 22.16 18.09
N ALA A 32 -20.47 22.10 19.42
CA ALA A 32 -20.04 20.89 20.11
C ALA A 32 -20.92 19.71 19.65
N VAL A 33 -20.28 18.58 19.34
CA VAL A 33 -21.02 17.31 19.28
C VAL A 33 -21.55 17.07 20.68
N PRO A 34 -22.80 16.61 20.89
CA PRO A 34 -23.26 16.26 22.22
C PRO A 34 -22.25 15.31 22.89
N ASP A 35 -21.76 15.67 24.08
CA ASP A 35 -20.78 14.89 24.85
C ASP A 35 -21.29 13.48 25.25
N SER A 36 -22.53 13.12 24.88
CA SER A 36 -23.26 11.93 25.29
C SER A 36 -23.37 10.81 24.24
N ILE A 37 -22.89 11.00 23.00
CA ILE A 37 -23.06 9.95 21.97
C ILE A 37 -22.22 8.71 22.31
N THR A 38 -22.90 7.64 22.70
CA THR A 38 -22.28 6.35 23.00
C THR A 38 -22.46 5.41 21.81
N ARG A 39 -21.36 4.95 21.20
CA ARG A 39 -21.37 4.04 20.04
C ARG A 39 -20.90 2.64 20.44
N ILE A 40 -21.77 1.64 20.28
CA ILE A 40 -21.48 0.25 20.65
C ILE A 40 -21.53 -0.65 19.42
N ARG A 41 -20.48 -1.45 19.25
CA ARG A 41 -20.45 -2.59 18.32
C ARG A 41 -20.56 -3.89 19.10
N LEU A 42 -21.38 -4.83 18.62
CA LEU A 42 -21.52 -6.14 19.25
C LEU A 42 -20.61 -7.17 18.57
N ASN A 43 -19.56 -7.57 19.27
CA ASN A 43 -18.60 -8.56 18.79
C ASN A 43 -18.87 -9.93 19.45
N PRO A 44 -19.18 -11.00 18.69
CA PRO A 44 -19.33 -12.31 19.29
C PRO A 44 -17.96 -12.86 19.70
N ALA A 45 -17.83 -13.42 20.90
CA ALA A 45 -16.53 -13.83 21.47
C ALA A 45 -15.72 -14.83 20.62
N LYS A 46 -16.37 -15.57 19.71
CA LYS A 46 -15.72 -16.50 18.78
C LYS A 46 -15.21 -15.85 17.49
N VAL A 47 -15.49 -14.57 17.29
CA VAL A 47 -15.03 -13.76 16.16
C VAL A 47 -13.87 -12.92 16.65
N ARG A 48 -12.72 -13.00 15.95
CA ARG A 48 -11.55 -12.19 16.30
C ARG A 48 -11.91 -10.71 16.21
N ASP A 49 -11.69 -9.95 17.29
CA ASP A 49 -11.87 -8.50 17.26
C ASP A 49 -10.93 -7.91 16.20
N SER A 50 -11.51 -7.08 15.36
CA SER A 50 -10.85 -6.47 14.23
C SER A 50 -10.19 -5.12 14.62
N GLY A 51 -10.41 -4.63 15.85
CA GLY A 51 -9.74 -3.46 16.41
C GLY A 51 -10.31 -2.13 15.92
N ASP A 52 -11.63 -2.03 15.78
CA ASP A 52 -12.32 -0.78 15.44
C ASP A 52 -12.19 0.22 16.61
N THR A 53 -11.81 1.46 16.31
CA THR A 53 -11.61 2.51 17.32
C THR A 53 -12.68 3.61 17.26
N ASP A 54 -13.62 3.53 16.30
CA ASP A 54 -14.73 4.47 16.18
C ASP A 54 -15.96 4.02 16.98
N PHE A 55 -15.99 2.74 17.38
CA PHE A 55 -17.00 2.12 18.23
C PHE A 55 -16.37 1.44 19.44
N THR A 56 -17.04 1.53 20.59
CA THR A 56 -16.71 0.72 21.75
C THR A 56 -17.16 -0.72 21.51
N THR A 57 -16.22 -1.67 21.53
CA THR A 57 -16.51 -3.09 21.33
C THR A 57 -17.08 -3.72 22.60
N TRP A 58 -18.30 -4.27 22.49
CA TRP A 58 -18.86 -5.17 23.50
C TRP A 58 -18.69 -6.61 23.03
N THR A 59 -17.75 -7.34 23.64
CA THR A 59 -17.58 -8.78 23.42
C THR A 59 -18.69 -9.57 24.12
N VAL A 60 -19.56 -10.20 23.33
CA VAL A 60 -20.70 -11.00 23.80
C VAL A 60 -20.32 -12.48 23.79
N ILE A 61 -20.28 -13.06 25.00
CA ILE A 61 -20.07 -14.49 25.21
C ILE A 61 -21.38 -15.24 24.95
N GLU A 62 -21.29 -16.43 24.36
CA GLU A 62 -22.45 -17.29 24.16
C GLU A 62 -23.13 -17.63 25.50
N GLY A 63 -24.42 -17.36 25.62
CA GLY A 63 -25.15 -17.56 26.87
C GLY A 63 -26.51 -16.86 26.88
N PRO A 64 -27.33 -17.06 27.93
CA PRO A 64 -28.68 -16.49 27.99
C PRO A 64 -28.69 -14.95 28.07
N SER A 65 -27.60 -14.36 28.59
CA SER A 65 -27.45 -12.92 28.70
C SER A 65 -25.98 -12.51 28.73
N SER A 66 -25.70 -11.25 28.41
CA SER A 66 -24.42 -10.59 28.55
C SER A 66 -24.60 -9.21 29.17
N LYS A 67 -23.58 -8.69 29.86
CA LYS A 67 -23.57 -7.34 30.42
C LYS A 67 -22.30 -6.61 30.01
N PHE A 68 -22.41 -5.30 29.87
CA PHE A 68 -21.29 -4.44 29.50
C PHE A 68 -21.46 -3.07 30.14
N ILE A 69 -20.35 -2.48 30.58
CA ILE A 69 -20.32 -1.12 31.10
C ILE A 69 -19.29 -0.36 30.27
N THR A 70 -19.70 0.79 29.77
CA THR A 70 -18.83 1.70 29.04
C THR A 70 -17.89 2.41 30.01
N ASN A 71 -16.61 2.45 29.69
CA ASN A 71 -15.60 3.05 30.56
C ASN A 71 -15.66 4.57 30.56
N ASP A 72 -16.09 5.16 29.45
CA ASP A 72 -16.16 6.60 29.17
C ASP A 72 -17.41 7.24 29.77
N THR A 73 -18.60 6.67 29.54
CA THR A 73 -19.86 7.26 30.02
C THR A 73 -20.41 6.60 31.28
N GLY A 74 -19.92 5.40 31.63
CA GLY A 74 -20.45 4.62 32.76
C GLY A 74 -21.83 4.02 32.52
N LEU A 75 -22.36 4.11 31.29
CA LEU A 75 -23.62 3.47 30.91
C LEU A 75 -23.49 1.96 30.99
N SER A 76 -24.48 1.33 31.63
CA SER A 76 -24.58 -0.11 31.80
C SER A 76 -25.61 -0.68 30.83
N PHE A 77 -25.19 -1.69 30.08
CA PHE A 77 -25.98 -2.41 29.11
C PHE A 77 -26.15 -3.87 29.52
N ALA A 78 -27.33 -4.44 29.32
CA ALA A 78 -27.56 -5.87 29.45
C ALA A 78 -28.34 -6.39 28.24
N LEU A 79 -27.78 -7.40 27.56
CA LEU A 79 -28.37 -8.07 26.42
C LEU A 79 -28.89 -9.44 26.87
N SER A 80 -30.08 -9.85 26.44
CA SER A 80 -30.63 -11.18 26.76
C SER A 80 -31.51 -11.72 25.64
N ALA A 81 -31.53 -13.05 25.49
CA ALA A 81 -32.49 -13.74 24.64
C ALA A 81 -33.76 -14.06 25.45
N SER A 82 -34.95 -13.91 24.87
CA SER A 82 -36.21 -14.25 25.56
C SER A 82 -36.35 -15.75 25.86
N SER A 83 -35.64 -16.59 25.09
CA SER A 83 -35.47 -18.03 25.28
C SER A 83 -34.17 -18.49 24.60
N GLY A 84 -33.61 -19.63 25.02
CA GLY A 84 -32.32 -20.11 24.47
C GLY A 84 -31.12 -19.25 24.88
N LYS A 85 -30.19 -19.03 23.95
CA LYS A 85 -28.93 -18.30 24.18
C LYS A 85 -28.65 -17.27 23.08
N LEU A 86 -27.96 -16.20 23.45
CA LEU A 86 -27.27 -15.31 22.52
C LEU A 86 -26.07 -16.03 21.91
N ASN A 87 -25.89 -15.88 20.61
CA ASN A 87 -24.68 -16.26 19.87
C ASN A 87 -24.50 -15.27 18.71
N GLY A 88 -23.38 -15.33 17.99
CA GLY A 88 -23.18 -14.47 16.82
C GLY A 88 -22.31 -15.12 15.77
N ASN A 89 -22.10 -14.42 14.66
CA ASN A 89 -21.14 -14.82 13.62
C ASN A 89 -20.75 -13.59 12.79
N TRP A 90 -19.95 -13.80 11.74
CA TRP A 90 -19.51 -12.74 10.84
C TRP A 90 -19.70 -13.10 9.37
N ASN A 91 -19.76 -12.07 8.53
CA ASN A 91 -19.62 -12.19 7.09
C ASN A 91 -18.13 -12.09 6.73
N LYS A 92 -17.55 -13.20 6.24
CA LYS A 92 -16.12 -13.27 5.89
C LYS A 92 -15.69 -12.14 4.94
N ALA A 93 -16.50 -11.81 3.94
CA ALA A 93 -16.14 -10.82 2.92
C ALA A 93 -15.99 -9.40 3.47
N VAL A 94 -16.74 -9.02 4.51
CA VAL A 94 -16.60 -7.72 5.16
C VAL A 94 -15.38 -7.73 6.10
N TYR A 95 -15.05 -8.89 6.66
CA TYR A 95 -13.97 -9.05 7.63
C TYR A 95 -12.57 -9.10 6.99
N THR A 96 -12.46 -9.58 5.75
CA THR A 96 -11.17 -9.74 5.04
C THR A 96 -10.75 -8.52 4.23
N ARG A 97 -11.66 -7.57 3.98
CA ARG A 97 -11.38 -6.34 3.23
C ARG A 97 -10.59 -5.34 4.07
N ILE A 98 -9.69 -4.62 3.42
CA ILE A 98 -9.10 -3.39 3.99
C ILE A 98 -10.16 -2.29 3.87
N ILE A 99 -10.93 -2.11 4.93
CA ILE A 99 -11.98 -1.10 5.01
C ILE A 99 -11.50 0.05 5.89
N ALA A 100 -11.59 1.25 5.35
CA ALA A 100 -11.44 2.49 6.11
C ALA A 100 -12.73 2.65 6.96
N SER A 101 -12.64 2.42 8.27
CA SER A 101 -13.83 2.25 9.12
C SER A 101 -14.37 3.57 9.65
N LEU A 102 -15.69 3.76 9.61
CA LEU A 102 -16.43 4.52 10.63
C LEU A 102 -17.82 3.90 10.90
N GLY A 103 -17.89 2.56 10.82
CA GLY A 103 -19.08 1.75 11.11
C GLY A 103 -19.24 0.49 10.24
N GLU A 104 -18.53 0.36 9.13
CA GLU A 104 -18.60 -0.79 8.21
C GLU A 104 -18.30 -2.12 8.92
N ARG A 105 -17.46 -2.09 9.95
CA ARG A 105 -17.16 -3.26 10.78
C ARG A 105 -18.29 -3.62 11.75
N VAL A 106 -19.20 -2.68 12.06
CA VAL A 106 -20.40 -2.92 12.87
C VAL A 106 -21.29 -3.93 12.16
N ILE A 107 -21.61 -3.69 10.90
CA ILE A 107 -22.60 -4.46 10.14
C ILE A 107 -22.09 -5.80 9.60
N GLY A 108 -20.76 -6.02 9.63
CA GLY A 108 -20.14 -7.26 9.17
C GLY A 108 -20.25 -8.44 10.14
N GLU A 109 -20.63 -8.19 11.39
CA GLU A 109 -20.84 -9.19 12.44
C GLU A 109 -22.01 -8.80 13.33
N GLY A 110 -22.45 -9.69 14.22
CA GLY A 110 -23.47 -9.32 15.20
C GLY A 110 -23.97 -10.49 16.02
N ILE A 111 -25.02 -10.23 16.78
CA ILE A 111 -25.64 -11.18 17.71
C ILE A 111 -27.04 -11.55 17.23
N SER A 112 -27.34 -12.83 17.40
CA SER A 112 -28.63 -13.47 17.16
C SER A 112 -28.84 -14.58 18.20
N THR A 113 -29.82 -15.46 17.97
CA THR A 113 -30.29 -16.44 18.95
C THR A 113 -30.07 -17.87 18.47
N ILE A 114 -29.66 -18.73 19.40
CA ILE A 114 -29.56 -20.18 19.23
C ILE A 114 -30.35 -20.93 20.31
N ALA A 115 -30.74 -22.17 20.01
CA ALA A 115 -31.26 -23.10 20.99
C ALA A 115 -30.12 -23.70 21.85
N ASP A 116 -30.47 -24.42 22.92
CA ASP A 116 -29.49 -25.00 23.84
C ASP A 116 -28.55 -26.02 23.19
N ASN A 117 -28.98 -26.64 22.09
CA ASN A 117 -28.22 -27.59 21.29
C ASN A 117 -27.25 -26.92 20.30
N GLY A 118 -27.23 -25.58 20.21
CA GLY A 118 -26.34 -24.82 19.32
C GLY A 118 -26.96 -24.42 17.98
N ASP A 119 -28.17 -24.89 17.65
CA ASP A 119 -28.81 -24.57 16.38
C ASP A 119 -29.38 -23.15 16.37
N ASN A 120 -29.33 -22.48 15.22
CA ASN A 120 -30.02 -21.21 14.98
C ASN A 120 -31.52 -21.34 15.30
N VAL A 121 -32.08 -20.40 16.08
CA VAL A 121 -33.50 -20.41 16.45
C VAL A 121 -34.18 -19.08 16.12
N GLY A 122 -35.26 -19.13 15.36
CA GLY A 122 -36.11 -17.99 15.03
C GLY A 122 -37.25 -17.76 16.03
N GLY A 123 -37.95 -16.62 15.90
CA GLY A 123 -39.07 -16.24 16.77
C GLY A 123 -38.67 -15.83 18.19
N VAL A 124 -37.37 -15.75 18.48
CA VAL A 124 -36.84 -15.35 19.78
C VAL A 124 -36.47 -13.87 19.74
N ALA A 125 -36.96 -13.11 20.71
CA ALA A 125 -36.67 -11.69 20.82
C ALA A 125 -35.31 -11.45 21.50
N ILE A 126 -34.61 -10.41 21.05
CA ILE A 126 -33.41 -9.89 21.71
C ILE A 126 -33.81 -8.67 22.53
N LYS A 127 -33.50 -8.69 23.83
CA LYS A 127 -33.78 -7.59 24.76
C LYS A 127 -32.50 -6.90 25.17
N LEU A 128 -32.46 -5.58 24.99
CA LEU A 128 -31.41 -4.67 25.44
C LEU A 128 -31.96 -3.83 26.59
N SER A 129 -31.31 -3.88 27.75
CA SER A 129 -31.59 -3.01 28.90
C SER A 129 -30.47 -2.00 29.06
N ILE A 130 -30.82 -0.73 29.24
CA ILE A 130 -29.89 0.39 29.39
C ILE A 130 -30.11 1.04 30.75
N SER A 131 -29.05 1.27 31.51
CA SER A 131 -29.09 1.92 32.82
C SER A 131 -27.98 2.97 32.94
N GLY A 132 -28.20 4.00 33.74
CA GLY A 132 -27.26 5.10 33.94
C GLY A 132 -27.50 6.31 33.03
N LEU A 133 -28.53 6.28 32.19
CA LEU A 133 -28.94 7.46 31.42
C LEU A 133 -29.42 8.57 32.37
N SER A 134 -29.08 9.81 32.03
CA SER A 134 -29.60 10.99 32.72
C SER A 134 -31.11 11.12 32.56
N ALA A 135 -31.77 11.87 33.43
CA ALA A 135 -33.17 12.21 33.21
C ALA A 135 -33.29 13.15 32.00
N GLY A 136 -34.16 12.83 31.04
CA GLY A 136 -34.30 13.59 29.81
C GLY A 136 -34.78 12.77 28.62
N GLU A 137 -34.83 13.43 27.46
CA GLU A 137 -35.08 12.78 26.17
C GLU A 137 -33.80 12.13 25.66
N HIS A 138 -33.93 10.89 25.21
CA HIS A 138 -32.84 10.11 24.64
C HIS A 138 -33.29 9.44 23.33
N SER A 139 -32.32 9.02 22.52
CA SER A 139 -32.58 8.24 21.31
C SER A 139 -31.69 7.00 21.23
N ILE A 140 -32.11 6.04 20.41
CA ILE A 140 -31.28 4.92 20.01
C ILE A 140 -31.42 4.67 18.50
N LEU A 141 -30.28 4.54 17.83
CA LEU A 141 -30.13 4.05 16.46
C LEU A 141 -29.50 2.67 16.51
N ALA A 142 -30.14 1.63 15.99
CA ALA A 142 -29.60 0.26 15.97
C ALA A 142 -29.59 -0.34 14.57
N TRP A 143 -28.58 -1.16 14.25
CA TRP A 143 -28.45 -1.83 12.95
C TRP A 143 -28.85 -3.31 12.98
N HIS A 144 -29.45 -3.75 11.88
CA HIS A 144 -30.05 -5.08 11.70
C HIS A 144 -29.70 -5.68 10.33
N ASN A 145 -28.55 -6.36 10.27
CA ASN A 145 -27.95 -6.92 9.08
C ASN A 145 -27.58 -8.39 9.33
N ALA A 146 -28.16 -9.29 8.55
CA ALA A 146 -27.84 -10.71 8.60
C ALA A 146 -26.48 -10.97 7.92
N TRP A 147 -25.57 -11.63 8.63
CA TRP A 147 -24.27 -12.06 8.08
C TRP A 147 -24.38 -13.31 7.19
N ASP A 148 -25.43 -14.12 7.38
CA ASP A 148 -25.70 -15.31 6.58
C ASP A 148 -26.24 -14.93 5.19
N ALA A 149 -25.97 -15.76 4.18
CA ALA A 149 -26.46 -15.58 2.81
C ALA A 149 -27.96 -15.94 2.68
N LEU A 150 -28.82 -15.28 3.47
CA LEU A 150 -30.24 -15.56 3.48
C LEU A 150 -30.89 -15.12 2.15
N LYS A 151 -31.98 -15.79 1.75
CA LYS A 151 -32.83 -15.32 0.65
C LYS A 151 -33.77 -14.19 1.10
N THR A 152 -34.24 -14.31 2.33
CA THR A 152 -35.16 -13.38 2.99
C THR A 152 -34.79 -13.35 4.47
N ALA A 153 -34.85 -12.18 5.10
CA ALA A 153 -34.68 -12.02 6.54
C ALA A 153 -36.01 -11.61 7.18
N ALA A 154 -36.18 -11.90 8.47
CA ALA A 154 -37.35 -11.50 9.24
C ALA A 154 -37.49 -9.98 9.31
N SER A 155 -38.71 -9.47 9.48
CA SER A 155 -38.92 -8.08 9.87
C SER A 155 -38.99 -7.94 11.39
N LEU A 156 -38.57 -6.80 11.93
CA LEU A 156 -38.59 -6.55 13.38
C LEU A 156 -39.76 -5.64 13.79
N THR A 157 -40.30 -5.93 14.97
CA THR A 157 -41.06 -4.99 15.80
C THR A 157 -40.17 -4.59 16.98
N VAL A 158 -40.07 -3.29 17.25
CA VAL A 158 -39.29 -2.72 18.35
C VAL A 158 -40.25 -2.17 19.39
N THR A 159 -40.08 -2.59 20.65
CA THR A 159 -40.78 -1.97 21.78
C THR A 159 -39.80 -1.27 22.72
N VAL A 160 -40.23 -0.16 23.31
CA VAL A 160 -39.51 0.54 24.38
C VAL A 160 -40.39 0.55 25.63
N ASN A 161 -39.88 0.01 26.74
CA ASN A 161 -40.63 -0.17 27.99
C ASN A 161 -42.00 -0.83 27.76
N GLY A 162 -42.03 -1.83 26.88
CA GLY A 162 -43.23 -2.60 26.52
C GLY A 162 -44.21 -1.92 25.55
N LYS A 163 -43.95 -0.68 25.12
CA LYS A 163 -44.78 0.02 24.13
C LYS A 163 -44.19 -0.10 22.73
N GLU A 164 -45.01 -0.37 21.72
CA GLU A 164 -44.58 -0.42 20.32
C GLU A 164 -44.00 0.95 19.91
N ALA A 165 -42.75 0.93 19.45
CA ALA A 165 -42.02 2.12 19.01
C ALA A 165 -41.77 2.11 17.51
N ALA A 166 -41.53 0.94 16.91
CA ALA A 166 -41.42 0.77 15.47
C ALA A 166 -41.85 -0.64 15.04
N LYS A 167 -42.28 -0.79 13.78
CA LYS A 167 -42.75 -2.07 13.24
C LYS A 167 -42.43 -2.21 11.76
N GLY A 168 -42.18 -3.43 11.32
CA GLY A 168 -41.94 -3.74 9.91
C GLY A 168 -40.54 -3.38 9.42
N ILE A 169 -39.56 -3.32 10.34
CA ILE A 169 -38.17 -3.04 9.99
C ILE A 169 -37.61 -4.27 9.28
N LYS A 170 -37.54 -4.21 7.95
CA LYS A 170 -37.01 -5.29 7.13
C LYS A 170 -35.49 -5.35 7.28
N GLN A 171 -34.97 -6.39 7.92
CA GLN A 171 -33.54 -6.57 8.13
C GLN A 171 -32.81 -6.72 6.77
N SER A 172 -31.62 -6.14 6.68
CA SER A 172 -30.77 -6.28 5.50
C SER A 172 -30.00 -7.61 5.54
N ILE A 173 -29.45 -8.02 4.40
CA ILE A 173 -28.68 -9.26 4.28
C ILE A 173 -27.37 -8.92 3.61
N ARG A 174 -26.26 -9.12 4.34
CA ARG A 174 -24.89 -8.91 3.85
C ARG A 174 -24.65 -7.56 3.18
N THR A 175 -25.41 -6.52 3.56
CA THR A 175 -25.03 -5.14 3.26
C THR A 175 -23.68 -4.90 3.92
N ASP A 176 -22.80 -4.12 3.28
CA ASP A 176 -21.40 -3.94 3.66
C ASP A 176 -21.06 -2.51 4.13
N ASN A 177 -22.09 -1.68 4.36
CA ASN A 177 -21.95 -0.34 4.91
C ASN A 177 -23.12 0.01 5.86
N ILE A 178 -22.89 0.92 6.81
CA ILE A 178 -23.91 1.33 7.80
C ILE A 178 -25.02 2.20 7.22
N TRP A 179 -24.78 2.81 6.06
CA TRP A 179 -25.67 3.79 5.44
C TRP A 179 -26.87 3.13 4.76
N GLU A 180 -26.66 1.93 4.23
CA GLU A 180 -27.67 1.14 3.51
C GLU A 180 -28.14 -0.07 4.31
N ALA A 181 -27.44 -0.45 5.38
CA ALA A 181 -27.89 -1.50 6.28
C ALA A 181 -29.22 -1.09 6.93
N ALA A 182 -30.11 -2.07 7.13
CA ALA A 182 -31.36 -1.80 7.80
C ALA A 182 -31.11 -1.32 9.23
N SER A 183 -31.88 -0.32 9.66
CA SER A 183 -31.74 0.27 10.99
C SER A 183 -33.10 0.58 11.60
N SER A 184 -33.13 0.66 12.93
CA SER A 184 -34.26 1.19 13.70
C SER A 184 -33.83 2.44 14.45
N TYR A 185 -34.74 3.42 14.54
CA TYR A 185 -34.55 4.64 15.31
C TYR A 185 -35.76 4.88 16.20
N THR A 186 -35.55 5.10 17.49
CA THR A 186 -36.62 5.44 18.44
C THR A 186 -36.15 6.45 19.47
N THR A 187 -37.07 7.27 19.95
CA THR A 187 -36.85 8.26 21.02
C THR A 187 -37.64 7.85 22.26
N PHE A 188 -37.12 8.15 23.44
CA PHE A 188 -37.77 7.84 24.71
C PHE A 188 -37.30 8.78 25.83
N THR A 189 -38.18 8.98 26.80
CA THR A 189 -37.89 9.80 27.99
C THR A 189 -37.44 8.91 29.14
N VAL A 190 -36.35 9.26 29.80
CA VAL A 190 -35.88 8.63 31.04
C VAL A 190 -36.30 9.47 32.23
N ASN A 191 -37.07 8.88 33.14
CA ASN A 191 -37.33 9.43 34.47
C ASN A 191 -36.31 8.85 35.45
N GLN A 192 -35.83 9.63 36.43
CA GLN A 192 -34.65 9.25 37.26
C GLN A 192 -34.65 7.77 37.71
N SER A 193 -33.53 7.09 37.45
CA SER A 193 -33.14 5.77 37.99
C SER A 193 -33.82 4.51 37.42
N GLU A 194 -34.65 4.60 36.38
CA GLU A 194 -35.22 3.41 35.74
C GLU A 194 -34.39 2.92 34.54
N ALA A 195 -34.25 1.60 34.42
CA ALA A 195 -33.64 0.99 33.25
C ALA A 195 -34.60 1.07 32.05
N VAL A 196 -34.10 1.47 30.90
CA VAL A 196 -34.88 1.45 29.64
C VAL A 196 -34.76 0.08 29.02
N GLU A 197 -35.89 -0.55 28.71
CA GLU A 197 -35.93 -1.86 28.06
C GLU A 197 -36.35 -1.73 26.60
N ILE A 198 -35.48 -2.16 25.70
CA ILE A 198 -35.71 -2.18 24.26
C ILE A 198 -35.76 -3.64 23.81
N VAL A 199 -36.82 -4.04 23.11
CA VAL A 199 -37.02 -5.42 22.67
C VAL A 199 -37.20 -5.47 21.16
N TYR A 200 -36.34 -6.25 20.50
CA TYR A 200 -36.37 -6.53 19.07
C TYR A 200 -37.01 -7.89 18.82
N THR A 201 -38.26 -7.89 18.36
CA THR A 201 -39.05 -9.12 18.12
C THR A 201 -39.13 -9.40 16.62
N PRO A 202 -38.57 -10.54 16.13
CA PRO A 202 -38.68 -10.91 14.73
C PRO A 202 -40.04 -11.53 14.41
N ASP A 203 -40.50 -11.32 13.18
CA ASP A 203 -41.59 -12.11 12.60
C ASP A 203 -41.11 -13.52 12.17
N THR A 204 -41.96 -14.27 11.48
CA THR A 204 -41.66 -15.63 11.03
C THR A 204 -41.08 -15.70 9.61
N ALA A 205 -40.73 -14.58 8.98
CA ALA A 205 -40.18 -14.59 7.63
C ALA A 205 -38.70 -15.00 7.63
N GLY A 206 -38.23 -15.56 6.51
CA GLY A 206 -36.86 -16.07 6.43
C GLY A 206 -36.64 -17.21 7.42
N ASP A 207 -35.56 -17.12 8.20
CA ASP A 207 -35.27 -18.05 9.30
C ASP A 207 -35.80 -17.56 10.66
N GLY A 208 -36.58 -16.47 10.68
CA GLY A 208 -37.22 -15.91 11.86
C GLY A 208 -36.25 -15.30 12.88
N ARG A 209 -34.96 -15.11 12.57
CA ARG A 209 -34.00 -14.56 13.53
C ARG A 209 -34.02 -13.05 13.57
N ALA A 210 -33.81 -12.50 14.77
CA ALA A 210 -33.40 -11.11 14.95
C ALA A 210 -31.87 -11.01 14.89
N PHE A 211 -31.37 -9.99 14.18
CA PHE A 211 -29.97 -9.67 14.07
C PHE A 211 -29.75 -8.28 14.67
N LEU A 212 -28.81 -8.19 15.62
CA LEU A 212 -28.37 -6.94 16.21
C LEU A 212 -26.86 -6.83 16.06
N ASN A 213 -26.40 -5.84 15.31
CA ASN A 213 -24.98 -5.66 14.96
C ASN A 213 -24.27 -4.65 15.87
N GLY A 214 -25.01 -3.60 16.25
CA GLY A 214 -24.52 -2.51 17.08
C GLY A 214 -25.58 -1.43 17.19
N PHE A 215 -25.31 -0.40 18.00
CA PHE A 215 -26.22 0.70 18.22
C PHE A 215 -25.50 1.96 18.70
N GLU A 216 -26.17 3.10 18.60
CA GLU A 216 -25.73 4.39 19.11
C GLU A 216 -26.82 5.01 19.98
N ILE A 217 -26.41 5.61 21.09
CA ILE A 217 -27.28 6.39 21.98
C ILE A 217 -27.12 7.87 21.63
N ASP A 218 -28.24 8.59 21.53
CA ASP A 218 -28.33 10.04 21.30
C ASP A 218 -27.73 10.54 19.96
N SER A 219 -27.49 9.63 19.02
CA SER A 219 -27.21 9.98 17.62
C SER A 219 -28.48 10.40 16.87
N PRO A 220 -28.38 11.27 15.84
CA PRO A 220 -29.48 11.50 14.90
C PRO A 220 -29.91 10.21 14.17
N SER A 221 -31.13 10.15 13.64
CA SER A 221 -31.51 9.06 12.72
C SER A 221 -30.68 9.12 11.43
N LEU A 222 -30.49 7.98 10.74
CA LEU A 222 -29.76 7.95 9.46
C LEU A 222 -30.41 8.84 8.38
N GLU A 223 -31.72 9.10 8.45
CA GLU A 223 -32.42 9.99 7.53
C GLU A 223 -31.96 11.45 7.65
N ASN A 224 -31.55 11.84 8.86
CA ASN A 224 -31.05 13.17 9.20
C ASN A 224 -29.52 13.27 9.15
N GLN A 225 -28.83 12.27 8.59
CA GLN A 225 -27.38 12.26 8.43
C GLN A 225 -27.00 12.25 6.95
N ILE A 226 -25.81 12.74 6.63
CA ILE A 226 -25.18 12.49 5.33
C ILE A 226 -24.71 11.03 5.23
N SER A 227 -24.44 10.55 4.01
CA SER A 227 -23.85 9.22 3.79
C SER A 227 -22.77 9.27 2.71
N PHE A 228 -21.92 8.23 2.62
CA PHE A 228 -20.87 8.11 1.61
C PHE A 228 -20.00 9.40 1.45
N PRO A 229 -19.39 9.88 2.54
CA PRO A 229 -18.53 11.06 2.49
C PRO A 229 -17.27 10.79 1.66
N THR A 230 -16.84 11.79 0.91
CA THR A 230 -15.52 11.89 0.26
C THR A 230 -14.91 13.23 0.69
N PRO A 231 -13.70 13.28 1.25
CA PRO A 231 -12.80 12.15 1.53
C PRO A 231 -13.38 11.10 2.49
N VAL A 232 -13.16 9.82 2.18
CA VAL A 232 -13.63 8.71 3.02
C VAL A 232 -12.86 8.73 4.35
N HIS A 233 -13.50 8.31 5.44
CA HIS A 233 -12.85 8.21 6.74
C HIS A 233 -11.58 7.35 6.67
N ARG A 234 -10.48 7.78 7.28
CA ARG A 234 -9.14 7.14 7.23
C ARG A 234 -8.58 6.94 5.84
N ASP A 235 -9.07 7.66 4.83
CA ASP A 235 -8.32 7.76 3.58
C ASP A 235 -7.10 8.66 3.81
N GLU A 236 -5.92 8.05 3.84
CA GLU A 236 -4.66 8.74 4.07
C GLU A 236 -3.95 9.14 2.76
N ARG A 237 -4.62 9.02 1.61
CA ARG A 237 -4.02 9.20 0.28
C ARG A 237 -4.94 9.97 -0.66
N VAL A 238 -5.64 10.96 -0.11
CA VAL A 238 -6.57 11.79 -0.88
C VAL A 238 -5.77 12.72 -1.78
N VAL A 239 -5.91 12.59 -3.09
CA VAL A 239 -5.15 13.42 -4.05
C VAL A 239 -5.82 14.80 -4.17
N PRO A 240 -5.10 15.91 -3.92
CA PRO A 240 -5.57 17.27 -4.17
C PRO A 240 -6.01 17.50 -5.62
N VAL A 241 -6.77 18.58 -5.84
CA VAL A 241 -7.05 19.08 -7.20
C VAL A 241 -5.72 19.37 -7.90
N GLU A 242 -5.63 19.03 -9.18
CA GLU A 242 -4.39 19.16 -9.95
C GLU A 242 -3.82 20.58 -9.86
N ASN A 243 -2.53 20.68 -9.51
CA ASN A 243 -1.81 21.95 -9.30
C ASN A 243 -2.39 22.85 -8.18
N SER A 244 -3.06 22.28 -7.19
CA SER A 244 -3.55 22.98 -6.00
C SER A 244 -3.32 22.13 -4.74
N THR A 245 -3.43 22.77 -3.58
CA THR A 245 -3.54 22.12 -2.26
C THR A 245 -5.00 21.88 -1.86
N ASP A 246 -5.96 22.28 -2.68
CA ASP A 246 -7.38 22.18 -2.34
C ASP A 246 -7.91 20.76 -2.60
N LEU A 247 -8.88 20.34 -1.78
CA LEU A 247 -9.55 19.05 -1.89
C LEU A 247 -11.04 19.20 -2.15
N SER A 248 -11.54 18.43 -3.12
CA SER A 248 -12.99 18.29 -3.31
C SER A 248 -13.58 17.43 -2.20
N ALA A 249 -14.58 17.95 -1.50
CA ALA A 249 -15.38 17.21 -0.55
C ALA A 249 -16.81 17.03 -1.07
N SER A 250 -17.38 15.83 -0.92
CA SER A 250 -18.74 15.51 -1.33
C SER A 250 -19.37 14.44 -0.44
N TRP A 251 -20.69 14.35 -0.48
CA TRP A 251 -21.45 13.34 0.24
C TRP A 251 -22.76 13.03 -0.48
N LYS A 252 -23.41 11.93 -0.11
CA LYS A 252 -24.79 11.68 -0.46
C LYS A 252 -25.69 12.43 0.52
N ALA A 253 -26.59 13.24 -0.05
CA ALA A 253 -27.54 14.08 0.69
C ALA A 253 -28.37 13.28 1.70
N ALA A 254 -28.64 13.91 2.85
CA ALA A 254 -29.61 13.41 3.83
C ALA A 254 -31.00 13.25 3.21
N LYS A 255 -31.80 12.32 3.73
CA LYS A 255 -33.16 12.06 3.21
C LYS A 255 -34.16 13.13 3.63
N THR A 256 -33.83 13.94 4.63
CA THR A 256 -34.65 15.06 5.10
C THR A 256 -34.84 16.11 4.02
N VAL A 257 -36.10 16.46 3.74
CA VAL A 257 -36.48 17.38 2.66
C VAL A 257 -35.96 18.79 2.95
N GLY A 258 -35.29 19.41 1.97
CA GLY A 258 -34.78 20.77 2.08
C GLY A 258 -33.59 20.91 3.04
N ALA A 259 -32.87 19.81 3.29
CA ALA A 259 -31.63 19.83 4.07
C ALA A 259 -30.61 20.84 3.51
N LEU A 260 -30.03 21.63 4.40
CA LEU A 260 -28.83 22.41 4.15
C LEU A 260 -27.64 21.81 4.92
N TYR A 261 -26.42 22.17 4.54
CA TYR A 261 -25.21 21.61 5.13
C TYR A 261 -24.27 22.68 5.67
N ASN A 262 -23.76 22.44 6.87
CA ASN A 262 -22.62 23.18 7.43
C ASN A 262 -21.42 22.24 7.50
N VAL A 263 -20.30 22.65 6.90
CA VAL A 263 -19.07 21.86 6.80
C VAL A 263 -18.02 22.45 7.72
N TYR A 264 -17.31 21.58 8.43
CA TYR A 264 -16.25 21.96 9.36
C TYR A 264 -15.00 21.14 9.10
N LEU A 265 -13.84 21.74 9.36
CA LEU A 265 -12.52 21.15 9.18
C LEU A 265 -11.59 21.59 10.31
N GLY A 266 -10.68 20.73 10.71
CA GLY A 266 -9.60 21.04 11.65
C GLY A 266 -8.55 19.94 11.65
N THR A 267 -7.46 20.15 12.39
CA THR A 267 -6.40 19.14 12.60
C THR A 267 -6.57 18.39 13.92
N SER A 268 -7.67 18.65 14.63
CA SER A 268 -8.09 17.93 15.84
C SER A 268 -9.59 17.62 15.74
N PRO A 269 -10.04 16.43 16.18
CA PRO A 269 -11.46 16.06 16.15
C PRO A 269 -12.32 16.94 17.07
N THR A 270 -11.72 17.61 18.08
CA THR A 270 -12.43 18.47 19.03
C THR A 270 -12.36 19.96 18.69
N GLU A 271 -11.55 20.34 17.71
CA GLU A 271 -11.29 21.75 17.34
C GLU A 271 -11.56 22.00 15.85
N LEU A 272 -12.81 21.77 15.45
CA LEU A 272 -13.24 22.02 14.08
C LEU A 272 -13.70 23.47 13.89
N LYS A 273 -13.37 24.06 12.73
CA LYS A 273 -13.79 25.41 12.33
C LYS A 273 -14.69 25.33 11.11
N SER A 274 -15.65 26.24 11.00
CA SER A 274 -16.54 26.26 9.84
C SER A 274 -15.78 26.61 8.57
N VAL A 275 -16.01 25.82 7.52
CA VAL A 275 -15.48 26.03 6.17
C VAL A 275 -16.58 26.59 5.27
N ALA A 276 -17.79 26.05 5.39
CA ALA A 276 -18.94 26.48 4.62
C ALA A 276 -20.23 26.29 5.44
N THR A 277 -21.22 27.17 5.24
CA THR A 277 -22.51 27.10 5.93
C THR A 277 -23.67 27.30 4.97
N GLY A 278 -24.80 26.62 5.23
CA GLY A 278 -26.03 26.80 4.47
C GLY A 278 -25.96 26.28 3.03
N LEU A 279 -25.11 25.29 2.76
CA LEU A 279 -24.98 24.70 1.44
C LEU A 279 -26.23 23.89 1.09
N SER A 280 -26.81 24.14 -0.09
CA SER A 280 -27.88 23.30 -0.64
C SER A 280 -27.34 22.10 -1.42
N GLU A 281 -26.15 22.24 -2.00
CA GLU A 281 -25.47 21.15 -2.71
C GLU A 281 -24.66 20.30 -1.74
N PRO A 282 -24.62 18.96 -1.91
CA PRO A 282 -23.93 18.07 -1.00
C PRO A 282 -22.43 17.94 -1.34
N SER A 283 -21.78 19.09 -1.56
CA SER A 283 -20.36 19.18 -1.87
C SER A 283 -19.78 20.56 -1.55
N THR A 284 -18.47 20.62 -1.36
CA THR A 284 -17.71 21.86 -1.17
C THR A 284 -16.22 21.65 -1.49
N MET A 285 -15.43 22.71 -1.40
CA MET A 285 -13.96 22.65 -1.44
C MET A 285 -13.40 22.81 -0.03
N LEU A 286 -12.35 22.05 0.27
CA LEU A 286 -11.52 22.20 1.46
C LEU A 286 -10.20 22.82 1.00
N ASP A 287 -9.96 24.06 1.36
CA ASP A 287 -8.81 24.83 0.86
C ASP A 287 -7.56 24.61 1.74
N ASP A 288 -6.38 24.87 1.16
CA ASP A 288 -5.08 24.90 1.89
C ASP A 288 -4.75 23.61 2.67
N ILE A 289 -4.95 22.44 2.06
CA ILE A 289 -4.70 21.15 2.69
C ILE A 289 -3.22 20.79 2.61
N SER A 290 -2.58 20.73 3.77
CA SER A 290 -1.21 20.25 3.93
C SER A 290 -1.15 18.71 3.83
N THR A 291 -0.11 18.18 3.18
CA THR A 291 0.15 16.74 3.15
C THR A 291 0.83 16.21 4.41
N GLN A 292 1.26 17.09 5.32
CA GLN A 292 1.89 16.72 6.60
C GLN A 292 0.88 16.51 7.72
N GLU A 293 -0.32 17.06 7.57
CA GLU A 293 -1.33 17.09 8.63
C GLU A 293 -2.31 15.93 8.54
N THR A 294 -2.92 15.63 9.68
CA THR A 294 -4.11 14.77 9.73
C THR A 294 -5.32 15.66 9.90
N TYR A 295 -6.24 15.63 8.94
CA TYR A 295 -7.44 16.43 8.99
C TYR A 295 -8.62 15.63 9.54
N TYR A 296 -9.50 16.36 10.22
CA TYR A 296 -10.78 15.91 10.71
C TYR A 296 -11.84 16.84 10.14
N TRP A 297 -12.91 16.27 9.60
CA TRP A 297 -13.98 17.05 8.99
C TRP A 297 -15.35 16.49 9.36
N ARG A 298 -16.36 17.36 9.33
CA ARG A 298 -17.72 17.04 9.75
C ARG A 298 -18.70 17.80 8.88
N VAL A 299 -19.84 17.18 8.60
CA VAL A 299 -20.96 17.82 7.90
C VAL A 299 -22.21 17.73 8.76
N ASP A 300 -22.68 18.86 9.25
CA ASP A 300 -23.94 18.95 10.00
C ASP A 300 -25.09 19.17 9.03
N VAL A 301 -26.22 18.49 9.27
CA VAL A 301 -27.45 18.63 8.49
C VAL A 301 -28.36 19.65 9.19
N VAL A 302 -28.77 20.68 8.47
CA VAL A 302 -29.68 21.72 8.95
C VAL A 302 -31.04 21.53 8.30
N SER A 303 -32.09 21.45 9.11
CA SER A 303 -33.47 21.33 8.64
C SER A 303 -34.39 22.20 9.50
N GLY A 304 -34.84 23.32 8.93
CA GLY A 304 -35.58 24.34 9.68
C GLY A 304 -34.73 24.91 10.81
N ASN A 305 -35.19 24.76 12.06
CA ASN A 305 -34.46 25.21 13.26
C ASN A 305 -33.61 24.10 13.90
N SER A 306 -33.61 22.89 13.34
CA SER A 306 -32.86 21.75 13.86
C SER A 306 -31.51 21.64 13.17
N ILE A 307 -30.46 21.36 13.96
CA ILE A 307 -29.12 21.03 13.49
C ILE A 307 -28.80 19.62 13.98
N TYR A 308 -28.54 18.71 13.05
CA TYR A 308 -28.12 17.35 13.33
C TYR A 308 -26.60 17.28 13.12
N ALA A 309 -25.86 17.20 14.22
CA ALA A 309 -24.41 17.11 14.18
C ALA A 309 -23.97 15.84 13.42
N GLY A 310 -23.06 16.01 12.46
CA GLY A 310 -22.52 14.92 11.67
C GLY A 310 -21.52 14.06 12.42
N ARG A 311 -21.13 12.94 11.80
CA ARG A 311 -19.97 12.17 12.24
C ARG A 311 -18.68 12.89 11.87
N ILE A 312 -17.64 12.71 12.68
CA ILE A 312 -16.31 13.23 12.38
C ILE A 312 -15.57 12.21 11.52
N PHE A 313 -15.12 12.63 10.35
CA PHE A 313 -14.33 11.85 9.43
C PHE A 313 -12.88 12.31 9.49
N THR A 314 -11.91 11.42 9.29
CA THR A 314 -10.48 11.81 9.21
C THR A 314 -9.92 11.46 7.85
N PHE A 315 -8.95 12.24 7.35
CA PHE A 315 -8.23 11.94 6.13
C PHE A 315 -6.83 12.59 6.14
N ARG A 316 -5.99 12.19 5.18
CA ARG A 316 -4.74 12.88 4.84
C ARG A 316 -4.63 13.08 3.35
N ALA A 317 -4.04 14.20 2.94
CA ALA A 317 -3.69 14.39 1.54
C ALA A 317 -2.53 13.47 1.13
N ALA A 318 -2.54 13.01 -0.11
CA ALA A 318 -1.53 12.11 -0.65
C ALA A 318 -0.16 12.79 -0.71
N GLN A 319 0.84 12.16 -0.11
CA GLN A 319 2.25 12.53 -0.24
C GLN A 319 3.02 11.35 -0.81
N LEU A 320 3.84 11.59 -1.84
CA LEU A 320 4.74 10.56 -2.34
C LEU A 320 5.63 10.02 -1.21
N ALA A 321 5.93 8.72 -1.25
CA ALA A 321 6.82 8.07 -0.30
C ALA A 321 8.22 8.70 -0.34
N PHE A 322 8.64 9.12 -1.52
CA PHE A 322 9.84 9.89 -1.84
C PHE A 322 9.70 10.43 -3.29
N PRO A 323 10.47 11.44 -3.73
CA PRO A 323 10.24 12.13 -5.00
C PRO A 323 10.17 11.24 -6.26
N GLY A 324 10.87 10.11 -6.28
CA GLY A 324 10.88 9.13 -7.38
C GLY A 324 9.97 7.91 -7.20
N ALA A 325 9.05 7.95 -6.23
CA ALA A 325 8.11 6.86 -5.97
C ALA A 325 6.99 6.85 -7.02
N GLU A 326 6.75 5.70 -7.64
CA GLU A 326 5.77 5.52 -8.73
C GLU A 326 4.90 4.29 -8.49
N GLY A 327 3.86 4.10 -9.30
CA GLY A 327 2.95 2.96 -9.20
C GLY A 327 1.99 3.03 -8.01
N TYR A 328 1.40 1.90 -7.64
CA TYR A 328 0.32 1.84 -6.65
C TYR A 328 0.79 1.88 -5.18
N GLY A 329 2.07 1.61 -4.92
CA GLY A 329 2.72 1.81 -3.62
C GLY A 329 3.28 3.22 -3.40
N ARG A 330 3.18 4.13 -4.37
CA ARG A 330 3.88 5.44 -4.35
C ARG A 330 3.51 6.36 -3.19
N PHE A 331 2.35 6.15 -2.58
CA PHE A 331 1.87 6.92 -1.42
C PHE A 331 1.97 6.14 -0.11
N ALA A 332 2.88 5.16 -0.03
CA ALA A 332 3.25 4.58 1.25
C ALA A 332 3.78 5.69 2.17
N ARG A 333 3.19 5.85 3.36
CA ARG A 333 3.59 6.90 4.31
C ARG A 333 4.94 6.60 4.97
N GLY A 334 5.25 5.31 5.15
CA GLY A 334 6.42 4.91 5.93
C GLY A 334 6.37 5.47 7.36
N GLY A 335 7.54 5.74 7.93
CA GLY A 335 7.73 6.23 9.29
C GLY A 335 7.55 7.74 9.51
N ARG A 336 7.04 8.50 8.53
CA ARG A 336 6.96 9.97 8.56
C ARG A 336 6.32 10.51 9.85
N GLY A 337 6.98 11.49 10.47
CA GLY A 337 6.56 12.08 11.76
C GLY A 337 6.58 11.11 12.95
N GLY A 338 7.22 9.95 12.80
CA GLY A 338 7.35 8.91 13.82
C GLY A 338 8.65 8.96 14.60
N ASN A 339 8.91 7.88 15.35
CA ASN A 339 10.16 7.71 16.08
C ASN A 339 11.30 7.35 15.13
N VAL A 340 12.51 7.77 15.46
CA VAL A 340 13.73 7.33 14.77
C VAL A 340 14.38 6.23 15.58
N LEU A 341 14.66 5.08 14.95
CA LEU A 341 15.28 3.93 15.59
C LEU A 341 16.62 3.61 14.92
N HIS A 342 17.66 3.54 15.73
CA HIS A 342 19.01 3.24 15.27
C HIS A 342 19.33 1.76 15.38
N VAL A 343 19.78 1.16 14.28
CA VAL A 343 20.44 -0.14 14.29
C VAL A 343 21.92 0.08 14.56
N THR A 344 22.37 -0.34 15.73
CA THR A 344 23.76 -0.18 16.24
C THR A 344 24.49 -1.50 16.38
N SER A 345 23.79 -2.62 16.18
CA SER A 345 24.31 -3.99 16.27
C SER A 345 23.91 -4.83 15.07
N LEU A 346 24.85 -5.65 14.58
CA LEU A 346 24.61 -6.65 13.54
C LEU A 346 24.08 -7.99 14.09
N GLU A 347 23.91 -8.09 15.41
CA GLU A 347 23.36 -9.27 16.05
C GLU A 347 21.87 -9.45 15.72
N ASP A 348 21.46 -10.71 15.62
CA ASP A 348 20.06 -11.08 15.53
C ASP A 348 19.50 -11.46 16.91
N SER A 349 18.89 -10.49 17.60
CA SER A 349 18.22 -10.67 18.89
C SER A 349 16.94 -9.81 19.01
N LEU A 350 16.25 -9.87 20.15
CA LEU A 350 15.11 -9.01 20.44
C LEU A 350 15.52 -7.74 21.21
N ASP A 351 16.81 -7.51 21.40
CA ASP A 351 17.33 -6.36 22.15
C ASP A 351 17.30 -5.09 21.30
N GLU A 352 17.10 -3.94 21.94
CA GLU A 352 17.17 -2.63 21.30
C GLU A 352 18.52 -2.44 20.59
N GLY A 353 18.52 -1.69 19.48
CA GLY A 353 19.70 -1.52 18.63
C GLY A 353 19.91 -2.61 17.58
N THR A 354 19.10 -3.67 17.57
CA THR A 354 19.10 -4.70 16.50
C THR A 354 18.01 -4.46 15.46
N LEU A 355 18.26 -4.90 14.22
CA LEU A 355 17.27 -4.82 13.13
C LEU A 355 15.98 -5.59 13.48
N ARG A 356 16.09 -6.77 14.11
CA ARG A 356 14.92 -7.57 14.48
C ARG A 356 14.06 -6.82 15.50
N ASN A 357 14.64 -6.20 16.52
CA ASN A 357 13.87 -5.41 17.48
C ASN A 357 13.11 -4.26 16.79
N ALA A 358 13.80 -3.46 15.99
CA ALA A 358 13.22 -2.32 15.29
C ALA A 358 12.04 -2.72 14.37
N LEU A 359 12.11 -3.89 13.75
CA LEU A 359 11.07 -4.38 12.85
C LEU A 359 9.93 -5.14 13.54
N THR A 360 10.20 -5.88 14.63
CA THR A 360 9.24 -6.86 15.19
C THR A 360 8.73 -6.50 16.58
N VAL A 361 9.55 -5.84 17.40
CA VAL A 361 9.25 -5.49 18.78
C VAL A 361 8.72 -4.06 18.87
N ALA A 362 9.43 -3.10 18.28
CA ALA A 362 9.05 -1.69 18.29
C ALA A 362 7.67 -1.46 17.62
N LYS A 363 6.90 -0.51 18.15
CA LYS A 363 5.53 -0.19 17.73
C LYS A 363 5.40 1.29 17.35
N GLY A 364 4.32 1.60 16.64
CA GLY A 364 4.04 2.95 16.15
C GLY A 364 4.82 3.32 14.88
N PRO A 365 4.54 4.52 14.32
CA PRO A 365 5.27 5.07 13.19
C PRO A 365 6.76 5.16 13.50
N ARG A 366 7.60 4.64 12.62
CA ARG A 366 9.05 4.63 12.84
C ARG A 366 9.89 4.60 11.57
N THR A 367 10.99 5.36 11.61
CA THR A 367 12.04 5.37 10.60
C THR A 367 13.27 4.69 11.17
N ILE A 368 13.75 3.66 10.51
CA ILE A 368 14.87 2.81 10.94
C ILE A 368 16.09 3.20 10.13
N VAL A 369 17.12 3.68 10.83
CA VAL A 369 18.42 4.10 10.28
C VAL A 369 19.54 3.19 10.82
N PHE A 370 20.70 3.21 10.16
CA PHE A 370 21.82 2.32 10.47
C PHE A 370 23.08 3.08 10.86
N ASP A 371 23.55 2.85 12.09
CA ASP A 371 24.83 3.34 12.57
C ASP A 371 25.96 2.32 12.36
N VAL A 372 25.60 1.10 11.95
CA VAL A 372 26.52 0.01 11.63
C VAL A 372 26.21 -0.57 10.26
N GLY A 373 27.26 -0.87 9.49
CA GLY A 373 27.22 -1.58 8.21
C GLY A 373 27.87 -2.97 8.34
N GLY A 374 27.52 -3.89 7.47
CA GLY A 374 28.04 -5.26 7.45
C GLY A 374 26.94 -6.31 7.23
N VAL A 375 27.22 -7.55 7.67
CA VAL A 375 26.33 -8.69 7.47
C VAL A 375 25.53 -8.99 8.73
N ILE A 376 24.20 -8.99 8.62
CA ILE A 376 23.27 -9.48 9.64
C ILE A 376 22.90 -10.92 9.28
N THR A 377 23.31 -11.87 10.12
CA THR A 377 22.97 -13.30 9.94
C THR A 377 21.76 -13.64 10.81
N THR A 378 20.61 -13.80 10.19
CA THR A 378 19.37 -14.08 10.91
C THR A 378 19.31 -15.53 11.36
N LYS A 379 18.76 -15.75 12.55
CA LYS A 379 18.54 -17.05 13.21
C LYS A 379 17.15 -17.62 12.89
N SER A 380 16.23 -16.78 12.42
CA SER A 380 14.88 -17.14 11.99
C SER A 380 14.30 -16.06 11.08
N ARG A 381 13.21 -16.35 10.36
CA ARG A 381 12.50 -15.37 9.52
C ARG A 381 12.17 -14.10 10.32
N ILE A 382 12.40 -12.93 9.74
CA ILE A 382 11.93 -11.65 10.29
C ILE A 382 10.57 -11.37 9.63
N SER A 383 9.49 -11.65 10.36
CA SER A 383 8.13 -11.37 9.91
C SER A 383 7.69 -9.99 10.41
N VAL A 384 7.58 -9.04 9.49
CA VAL A 384 7.19 -7.66 9.79
C VAL A 384 5.68 -7.52 9.64
N SER A 385 5.03 -7.07 10.70
CA SER A 385 3.61 -6.72 10.72
C SER A 385 3.44 -5.33 11.35
N GLY A 386 2.27 -4.72 11.15
CA GLY A 386 1.98 -3.36 11.61
C GLY A 386 2.02 -2.34 10.50
N GLN A 387 2.08 -1.06 10.88
CA GLN A 387 1.93 0.05 9.95
C GLN A 387 2.99 1.15 10.16
N TYR A 388 3.20 1.96 9.12
CA TYR A 388 4.03 3.17 9.12
C TYR A 388 5.52 2.90 9.43
N ILE A 389 6.21 2.21 8.52
CA ILE A 389 7.61 1.79 8.72
C ILE A 389 8.46 2.25 7.54
N THR A 390 9.53 2.98 7.80
CA THR A 390 10.60 3.23 6.83
C THR A 390 11.84 2.44 7.26
N LEU A 391 12.39 1.61 6.37
CA LEU A 391 13.70 0.97 6.53
C LEU A 391 14.67 1.57 5.52
N ALA A 392 15.59 2.40 5.99
CA ALA A 392 16.47 3.23 5.18
C ALA A 392 17.89 2.65 5.08
N GLY A 393 18.07 1.61 4.25
CA GLY A 393 19.35 0.93 4.06
C GLY A 393 20.48 1.84 3.56
N GLN A 394 20.15 2.94 2.89
CA GLN A 394 21.11 3.93 2.40
C GLN A 394 21.86 4.69 3.51
N THR A 395 21.38 4.63 4.76
CA THR A 395 22.04 5.31 5.89
C THR A 395 23.25 4.55 6.42
N ALA A 396 23.30 3.24 6.17
CA ALA A 396 24.35 2.36 6.69
C ALA A 396 25.75 2.79 6.20
N PRO A 397 26.78 2.79 7.07
CA PRO A 397 28.15 3.11 6.67
C PRO A 397 28.82 2.00 5.85
N GLY A 398 29.99 2.31 5.28
CA GLY A 398 30.82 1.35 4.55
C GLY A 398 30.09 0.78 3.33
N LYS A 399 29.99 -0.55 3.24
CA LYS A 399 29.34 -1.22 2.10
C LYS A 399 27.82 -1.39 2.27
N GLY A 400 27.25 -0.88 3.35
CA GLY A 400 25.84 -1.00 3.68
C GLY A 400 25.50 -2.32 4.38
N ILE A 401 24.24 -2.75 4.26
CA ILE A 401 23.70 -3.93 4.97
C ILE A 401 23.43 -5.09 4.00
N VAL A 402 23.87 -6.28 4.42
CA VAL A 402 23.43 -7.56 3.85
C VAL A 402 22.71 -8.35 4.92
N ILE A 403 21.53 -8.88 4.58
CA ILE A 403 20.79 -9.83 5.41
C ILE A 403 20.98 -11.21 4.78
N GLN A 404 21.40 -12.19 5.59
CA GLN A 404 21.57 -13.58 5.14
C GLN A 404 21.00 -14.59 6.15
N GLY A 405 20.80 -15.82 5.69
CA GLY A 405 20.24 -16.91 6.47
C GLY A 405 18.75 -17.07 6.19
N PHE A 406 17.91 -16.54 7.06
CA PHE A 406 16.46 -16.50 6.88
C PHE A 406 15.97 -15.14 6.36
N PRO A 407 14.91 -15.12 5.53
CA PRO A 407 14.45 -13.91 4.86
C PRO A 407 13.75 -12.91 5.81
N LEU A 408 13.77 -11.63 5.44
CA LEU A 408 12.87 -10.59 5.91
C LEU A 408 11.62 -10.55 5.02
N GLY A 409 10.43 -10.64 5.62
CA GLY A 409 9.19 -10.55 4.86
C GLY A 409 8.12 -9.74 5.57
N LEU A 410 7.39 -8.92 4.82
CA LEU A 410 6.14 -8.34 5.31
C LEU A 410 5.08 -9.44 5.41
N THR A 411 4.20 -9.33 6.39
CA THR A 411 3.06 -10.22 6.59
C THR A 411 1.87 -9.37 7.03
N GLY A 412 1.13 -8.85 6.04
CA GLY A 412 -0.01 -7.96 6.29
C GLY A 412 0.37 -6.55 6.73
N ALA A 413 1.64 -6.14 6.57
CA ALA A 413 2.08 -4.79 6.96
C ALA A 413 1.53 -3.73 6.00
N THR A 414 1.22 -2.53 6.51
CA THR A 414 0.66 -1.43 5.72
C THR A 414 1.55 -0.18 5.81
N ASP A 415 1.65 0.65 4.77
CA ASP A 415 2.49 1.86 4.78
C ASP A 415 3.96 1.58 5.09
N VAL A 416 4.59 0.78 4.23
CA VAL A 416 5.99 0.39 4.41
C VAL A 416 6.85 0.89 3.25
N ILE A 417 7.94 1.59 3.58
CA ILE A 417 8.99 1.98 2.65
C ILE A 417 10.24 1.19 2.99
N LEU A 418 10.82 0.48 2.02
CA LEU A 418 12.07 -0.27 2.20
C LEU A 418 13.00 0.05 1.03
N ARG A 419 14.19 0.57 1.34
CA ARG A 419 15.15 0.99 0.31
C ARG A 419 16.55 0.50 0.60
N HIS A 420 17.30 0.17 -0.45
CA HIS A 420 18.74 -0.12 -0.36
C HIS A 420 19.13 -1.29 0.57
N ILE A 421 18.32 -2.34 0.61
CA ILE A 421 18.59 -3.57 1.39
C ILE A 421 18.96 -4.72 0.47
N ARG A 422 19.87 -5.59 0.93
CA ARG A 422 20.23 -6.86 0.28
C ARG A 422 19.68 -8.03 1.08
N ASP A 423 18.76 -8.80 0.50
CA ASP A 423 18.11 -9.98 1.14
C ASP A 423 17.30 -10.79 0.11
N GLY A 424 16.79 -11.97 0.48
CA GLY A 424 15.59 -12.54 -0.14
C GLY A 424 14.35 -12.08 0.63
N MET A 425 13.42 -11.34 -0.01
CA MET A 425 12.38 -10.60 0.73
C MET A 425 10.99 -10.69 0.11
N GLY A 426 9.95 -10.20 0.80
CA GLY A 426 8.58 -10.25 0.27
C GLY A 426 7.60 -9.28 0.91
N MET A 427 6.49 -9.06 0.22
CA MET A 427 5.42 -8.10 0.51
C MET A 427 4.07 -8.80 0.77
N GLN A 428 4.09 -10.02 1.31
CA GLN A 428 2.89 -10.85 1.46
C GLN A 428 1.80 -10.13 2.27
N GLY A 429 0.59 -10.08 1.73
CA GLY A 429 -0.57 -9.47 2.41
C GLY A 429 -0.48 -7.96 2.61
N SER A 430 0.60 -7.31 2.17
CA SER A 430 0.87 -5.91 2.51
C SER A 430 -0.02 -4.95 1.73
N ASN A 431 -0.20 -3.74 2.24
CA ASN A 431 -0.93 -2.68 1.54
C ASN A 431 -0.17 -1.36 1.62
N HIS A 432 -0.20 -0.56 0.54
CA HIS A 432 0.55 0.69 0.43
C HIS A 432 2.00 0.51 0.84
N ALA A 433 2.71 -0.36 0.15
CA ALA A 433 4.11 -0.62 0.42
C ALA A 433 4.96 -0.46 -0.84
N ILE A 434 6.19 0.01 -0.67
CA ILE A 434 7.13 0.25 -1.76
C ILE A 434 8.53 -0.26 -1.43
N PHE A 435 9.05 -1.14 -2.29
CA PHE A 435 10.44 -1.59 -2.26
C PHE A 435 11.18 -0.94 -3.44
N ASP A 436 12.21 -0.17 -3.14
CA ASP A 436 12.99 0.59 -4.12
C ASP A 436 14.50 0.34 -3.94
N ARG A 437 15.21 0.03 -5.04
CA ARG A 437 16.67 -0.17 -5.03
C ARG A 437 17.17 -1.23 -4.07
N CYS A 438 16.43 -2.32 -3.93
CA CYS A 438 16.87 -3.50 -3.19
C CYS A 438 17.51 -4.52 -4.14
N SER A 439 18.44 -5.31 -3.63
CA SER A 439 19.08 -6.40 -4.38
C SER A 439 18.78 -7.73 -3.70
N MET A 440 18.19 -8.65 -4.47
CA MET A 440 17.83 -9.98 -4.02
C MET A 440 18.60 -11.04 -4.82
N GLY A 441 19.05 -12.08 -4.13
CA GLY A 441 19.75 -13.18 -4.78
C GLY A 441 20.04 -14.33 -3.85
N TRP A 442 20.56 -15.41 -4.44
CA TRP A 442 20.98 -16.62 -3.73
C TRP A 442 19.91 -17.26 -2.83
N THR A 443 18.64 -17.13 -3.22
CA THR A 443 17.52 -17.79 -2.55
C THR A 443 17.33 -19.23 -3.02
N ILE A 444 16.82 -20.09 -2.14
CA ILE A 444 16.56 -21.52 -2.46
C ILE A 444 15.16 -21.71 -3.09
N ASP A 445 14.21 -20.81 -2.77
CA ASP A 445 12.88 -20.70 -3.38
C ASP A 445 12.82 -19.41 -4.22
N GLU A 446 11.67 -18.75 -4.36
CA GLU A 446 11.63 -17.42 -4.99
C GLU A 446 12.40 -16.36 -4.20
N SER A 447 13.09 -15.47 -4.94
CA SER A 447 13.79 -14.33 -4.35
C SER A 447 12.84 -13.23 -3.87
N PHE A 448 11.69 -13.10 -4.52
CA PHE A 448 10.64 -12.14 -4.14
C PHE A 448 9.23 -12.74 -4.20
N SER A 449 8.38 -12.36 -3.24
CA SER A 449 6.96 -12.71 -3.27
C SER A 449 6.05 -11.60 -2.75
N SER A 450 4.98 -11.30 -3.48
CA SER A 450 3.91 -10.36 -3.08
C SER A 450 2.51 -10.97 -3.12
N ARG A 451 2.39 -12.29 -2.92
CA ARG A 451 1.09 -12.96 -2.85
C ARG A 451 0.16 -12.28 -1.83
N ASP A 452 -1.10 -12.18 -2.20
CA ASP A 452 -2.17 -11.58 -1.39
C ASP A 452 -1.93 -10.10 -1.02
N ALA A 453 -0.92 -9.43 -1.61
CA ALA A 453 -0.72 -8.01 -1.42
C ALA A 453 -1.92 -7.21 -1.96
N ASN A 454 -2.04 -5.96 -1.54
CA ASN A 454 -3.06 -5.04 -1.99
C ASN A 454 -2.47 -4.02 -2.97
N ASN A 455 -2.23 -2.78 -2.54
CA ASN A 455 -1.63 -1.73 -3.38
C ASN A 455 -0.11 -1.65 -3.14
N ILE A 456 0.73 -2.09 -4.07
CA ILE A 456 2.18 -2.13 -3.87
C ILE A 456 2.98 -1.65 -5.08
N THR A 457 4.22 -1.24 -4.82
CA THR A 457 5.24 -0.98 -5.85
C THR A 457 6.53 -1.74 -5.56
N PHE A 458 7.07 -2.40 -6.58
CA PHE A 458 8.40 -2.97 -6.60
C PHE A 458 9.17 -2.34 -7.77
N GLN A 459 10.01 -1.35 -7.46
CA GLN A 459 10.67 -0.51 -8.47
C GLN A 459 12.20 -0.49 -8.37
N ARG A 460 12.88 -0.46 -9.51
CA ARG A 460 14.35 -0.27 -9.58
C ARG A 460 15.13 -1.26 -8.72
N ASN A 461 14.60 -2.45 -8.52
CA ASN A 461 15.24 -3.51 -7.76
C ASN A 461 16.05 -4.43 -8.69
N MET A 462 16.97 -5.19 -8.10
CA MET A 462 17.69 -6.25 -8.79
C MET A 462 17.32 -7.61 -8.19
N ILE A 463 16.98 -8.58 -9.03
CA ILE A 463 16.91 -9.99 -8.66
C ILE A 463 17.95 -10.73 -9.49
N SER A 464 18.93 -11.35 -8.85
CA SER A 464 20.00 -12.03 -9.56
C SER A 464 20.39 -13.36 -8.91
N GLU A 465 20.67 -14.36 -9.76
CA GLU A 465 21.17 -15.66 -9.32
C GLU A 465 20.35 -16.34 -8.19
N PRO A 466 19.01 -16.46 -8.27
CA PRO A 466 18.30 -17.41 -7.42
C PRO A 466 18.90 -18.81 -7.62
N LEU A 467 19.16 -19.55 -6.53
CA LEU A 467 19.92 -20.79 -6.59
C LEU A 467 19.10 -21.90 -7.25
N ASN A 468 19.68 -22.52 -8.27
CA ASN A 468 18.92 -23.39 -9.15
C ASN A 468 18.77 -24.82 -8.61
N ILE A 469 19.85 -25.58 -8.44
CA ILE A 469 19.79 -26.94 -7.86
C ILE A 469 20.32 -26.90 -6.42
N ALA A 470 19.55 -26.25 -5.54
CA ALA A 470 19.96 -25.91 -4.18
C ALA A 470 19.36 -26.78 -3.07
N GLY A 471 18.64 -27.86 -3.43
CA GLY A 471 18.05 -28.79 -2.46
C GLY A 471 16.79 -28.25 -1.77
N HIS A 472 15.91 -27.58 -2.53
CA HIS A 472 14.64 -27.08 -2.01
C HIS A 472 13.80 -28.22 -1.37
N LYS A 473 13.43 -28.07 -0.10
CA LYS A 473 12.83 -29.12 0.73
C LYS A 473 11.52 -29.73 0.19
N ASN A 474 10.78 -28.99 -0.63
CA ASN A 474 9.50 -29.43 -1.19
C ASN A 474 9.65 -30.15 -2.55
N TYR A 475 10.87 -30.27 -3.09
CA TYR A 475 11.11 -30.90 -4.39
C TYR A 475 12.13 -32.04 -4.30
N PRO A 476 12.09 -33.01 -5.22
CA PRO A 476 13.11 -34.04 -5.32
C PRO A 476 14.52 -33.44 -5.44
N VAL A 477 15.50 -34.13 -4.86
CA VAL A 477 16.93 -33.76 -5.01
C VAL A 477 17.28 -33.66 -6.50
N GLY A 478 18.01 -32.61 -6.88
CA GLY A 478 18.38 -32.35 -8.28
C GLY A 478 17.37 -31.50 -9.06
N THR A 479 16.23 -31.13 -8.47
CA THR A 479 15.25 -30.26 -9.13
C THR A 479 15.80 -28.85 -9.30
N ALA A 480 15.75 -28.35 -10.53
CA ALA A 480 16.05 -26.96 -10.87
C ALA A 480 14.88 -26.05 -10.43
N HIS A 481 15.15 -25.11 -9.53
CA HIS A 481 14.17 -24.25 -8.87
C HIS A 481 14.71 -22.82 -8.63
N GLY A 482 15.60 -22.33 -9.50
CA GLY A 482 16.16 -20.98 -9.40
C GLY A 482 15.19 -19.91 -9.88
N PHE A 483 14.14 -19.65 -9.11
CA PHE A 483 13.02 -18.79 -9.50
C PHE A 483 13.15 -17.36 -8.96
N ALA A 484 12.82 -16.37 -9.81
CA ALA A 484 12.96 -14.97 -9.44
C ALA A 484 11.80 -14.50 -8.54
N ALA A 485 10.55 -14.53 -9.01
CA ALA A 485 9.45 -13.94 -8.25
C ALA A 485 8.07 -14.59 -8.44
N SER A 486 7.26 -14.55 -7.38
CA SER A 486 5.81 -14.77 -7.41
C SER A 486 5.07 -13.48 -7.05
N ILE A 487 4.38 -12.85 -8.01
CA ILE A 487 3.82 -11.51 -7.84
C ILE A 487 2.29 -11.51 -7.77
N GLY A 488 1.76 -10.81 -6.77
CA GLY A 488 0.34 -10.56 -6.55
C GLY A 488 0.08 -9.11 -6.15
N GLY A 489 -1.20 -8.77 -5.94
CA GLY A 489 -1.67 -7.42 -5.66
C GLY A 489 -3.15 -7.28 -6.01
N GLU A 490 -3.98 -6.65 -5.17
CA GLU A 490 -5.24 -6.03 -5.64
C GLU A 490 -4.89 -5.12 -6.82
N VAL A 491 -3.85 -4.28 -6.64
CA VAL A 491 -3.06 -3.71 -7.73
C VAL A 491 -1.56 -3.69 -7.39
N GLY A 492 -0.74 -4.39 -8.16
CA GLY A 492 0.72 -4.42 -8.00
C GLY A 492 1.48 -3.81 -9.17
N SER A 493 2.35 -2.84 -8.90
CA SER A 493 3.27 -2.23 -9.89
C SER A 493 4.68 -2.83 -9.79
N PHE A 494 5.17 -3.42 -10.88
CA PHE A 494 6.50 -4.04 -10.98
C PHE A 494 7.24 -3.41 -12.16
N HIS A 495 8.09 -2.42 -11.88
CA HIS A 495 8.72 -1.67 -12.96
C HIS A 495 10.19 -1.32 -12.78
N HIS A 496 10.90 -1.19 -13.91
CA HIS A 496 12.31 -0.81 -13.95
C HIS A 496 13.23 -1.74 -13.16
N ASN A 497 12.86 -3.00 -12.97
CA ASN A 497 13.68 -3.98 -12.26
C ASN A 497 14.62 -4.70 -13.24
N LEU A 498 15.79 -5.09 -12.74
CA LEU A 498 16.69 -6.01 -13.43
C LEU A 498 16.53 -7.41 -12.85
N ILE A 499 16.19 -8.38 -13.70
CA ILE A 499 16.20 -9.80 -13.34
C ILE A 499 17.25 -10.50 -14.18
N ALA A 500 18.23 -11.15 -13.56
CA ALA A 500 19.33 -11.75 -14.30
C ALA A 500 19.68 -13.15 -13.80
N HIS A 501 19.95 -14.04 -14.75
CA HIS A 501 20.45 -15.39 -14.50
C HIS A 501 19.53 -16.25 -13.61
N ALA A 502 18.21 -16.12 -13.79
CA ALA A 502 17.22 -16.98 -13.17
C ALA A 502 16.86 -18.16 -14.08
N GLU A 503 16.56 -19.33 -13.49
CA GLU A 503 16.05 -20.48 -14.25
C GLU A 503 14.65 -20.22 -14.82
N GLY A 504 13.85 -19.46 -14.08
CA GLY A 504 12.45 -19.27 -14.42
C GLY A 504 11.72 -18.26 -13.56
N ARG A 505 10.42 -18.11 -13.81
CA ARG A 505 9.53 -17.21 -13.08
C ARG A 505 10.13 -15.81 -12.99
N SER A 506 10.58 -15.28 -14.14
CA SER A 506 11.00 -13.87 -14.24
C SER A 506 9.93 -13.01 -13.58
N TRP A 507 8.68 -13.29 -13.91
CA TRP A 507 7.54 -13.01 -13.05
C TRP A 507 6.58 -14.19 -13.09
N SER A 508 6.27 -14.82 -11.96
CA SER A 508 5.12 -15.73 -11.88
C SER A 508 3.92 -14.95 -11.39
N MET A 509 2.96 -14.70 -12.26
CA MET A 509 1.71 -14.02 -11.93
C MET A 509 0.88 -14.91 -11.02
N ALA A 510 0.65 -14.42 -9.81
CA ALA A 510 0.04 -15.10 -8.70
C ALA A 510 -1.14 -14.26 -8.17
N GLY A 511 -2.06 -13.90 -9.07
CA GLY A 511 -3.18 -12.99 -8.76
C GLY A 511 -4.15 -13.50 -7.69
N GLY A 512 -4.15 -14.81 -7.43
CA GLY A 512 -5.02 -15.43 -6.42
C GLY A 512 -6.49 -15.42 -6.84
N VAL A 513 -7.37 -15.50 -5.86
CA VAL A 513 -8.82 -15.47 -6.06
C VAL A 513 -9.50 -14.55 -5.05
N ASP A 514 -10.66 -14.01 -5.43
CA ASP A 514 -11.52 -13.22 -4.55
C ASP A 514 -12.36 -14.10 -3.61
N ASP A 515 -13.21 -13.48 -2.80
CA ASP A 515 -14.10 -14.21 -1.87
C ASP A 515 -15.14 -15.10 -2.57
N ASN A 516 -15.37 -14.93 -3.88
CA ASN A 516 -16.24 -15.76 -4.72
C ASN A 516 -15.47 -16.87 -5.46
N ALA A 517 -14.19 -17.06 -5.12
CA ALA A 517 -13.25 -17.93 -5.82
C ALA A 517 -13.03 -17.55 -7.30
N ALA A 518 -13.37 -16.33 -7.69
CA ALA A 518 -13.06 -15.82 -9.02
C ALA A 518 -11.61 -15.33 -9.09
N PHE A 519 -10.97 -15.43 -10.26
CA PHE A 519 -9.62 -14.89 -10.45
C PHE A 519 -9.52 -13.44 -9.95
N ALA A 520 -8.45 -13.16 -9.21
CA ALA A 520 -8.19 -11.84 -8.65
C ALA A 520 -6.86 -11.27 -9.14
N GLY A 521 -6.62 -10.03 -8.70
CA GLY A 521 -5.37 -9.31 -8.85
C GLY A 521 -5.19 -8.57 -10.17
N LYS A 522 -4.62 -7.37 -10.06
CA LYS A 522 -4.32 -6.49 -11.20
C LYS A 522 -2.82 -6.21 -11.19
N LEU A 523 -2.11 -6.65 -12.21
CA LEU A 523 -0.65 -6.59 -12.23
C LEU A 523 -0.18 -5.67 -13.35
N ASP A 524 0.67 -4.72 -13.02
CA ASP A 524 1.31 -3.83 -13.98
C ASP A 524 2.81 -4.13 -14.02
N ILE A 525 3.23 -4.86 -15.05
CA ILE A 525 4.59 -5.36 -15.26
C ILE A 525 5.18 -4.58 -16.43
N ARG A 526 6.03 -3.60 -16.13
CA ARG A 526 6.48 -2.62 -17.11
C ARG A 526 7.96 -2.32 -17.07
N ASN A 527 8.59 -2.08 -18.22
CA ASN A 527 9.95 -1.56 -18.31
C ASN A 527 10.97 -2.37 -17.49
N ASN A 528 10.72 -3.66 -17.28
CA ASN A 528 11.67 -4.54 -16.63
C ASN A 528 12.66 -5.09 -17.67
N VAL A 529 13.89 -5.31 -17.23
CA VAL A 529 14.92 -5.99 -18.03
C VAL A 529 15.12 -7.39 -17.46
N VAL A 530 15.06 -8.39 -18.34
CA VAL A 530 15.31 -9.79 -17.98
C VAL A 530 16.46 -10.34 -18.81
N TYR A 531 17.50 -10.85 -18.16
CA TYR A 531 18.70 -11.37 -18.80
C TYR A 531 18.99 -12.84 -18.45
N ASN A 532 19.43 -13.61 -19.46
CA ASN A 532 19.94 -14.98 -19.30
C ASN A 532 18.99 -15.92 -18.54
N PHE A 533 17.69 -15.87 -18.88
CA PHE A 533 16.67 -16.76 -18.32
C PHE A 533 16.84 -18.21 -18.80
N GLY A 534 16.43 -19.17 -17.98
CA GLY A 534 16.48 -20.61 -18.27
C GLY A 534 15.29 -21.12 -19.07
N SER A 535 14.58 -22.12 -18.51
CA SER A 535 13.48 -22.82 -19.19
C SER A 535 12.11 -22.15 -19.05
N ARG A 536 11.99 -21.09 -18.23
CA ARG A 536 10.76 -20.30 -18.05
C ARG A 536 11.07 -18.81 -18.09
N VAL A 537 10.06 -18.00 -18.42
CA VAL A 537 10.07 -16.53 -18.39
C VAL A 537 8.90 -16.05 -17.52
N THR A 538 8.18 -14.98 -17.91
CA THR A 538 6.93 -14.61 -17.24
C THR A 538 5.82 -15.62 -17.56
N ASP A 539 5.16 -16.10 -16.52
CA ASP A 539 4.09 -17.10 -16.60
C ASP A 539 3.04 -16.92 -15.49
N GLY A 540 2.08 -17.84 -15.38
CA GLY A 540 0.96 -17.79 -14.43
C GLY A 540 -0.22 -16.96 -14.94
N GLY A 541 -1.02 -16.45 -14.00
CA GLY A 541 -2.15 -15.59 -14.34
C GLY A 541 -2.69 -14.73 -13.20
N ALA A 542 -3.46 -13.73 -13.60
CA ALA A 542 -4.14 -12.76 -12.74
C ALA A 542 -5.42 -12.28 -13.46
N HIS A 543 -6.34 -11.65 -12.72
CA HIS A 543 -7.57 -11.14 -13.30
C HIS A 543 -7.31 -10.18 -14.46
N GLN A 544 -6.40 -9.22 -14.25
CA GLN A 544 -5.96 -8.26 -15.25
C GLN A 544 -4.44 -8.09 -15.20
N GLY A 545 -3.76 -8.26 -16.34
CA GLY A 545 -2.31 -8.04 -16.46
C GLY A 545 -1.97 -7.02 -17.53
N GLN A 546 -1.17 -6.00 -17.20
CA GLN A 546 -0.55 -5.09 -18.16
C GLN A 546 0.93 -5.47 -18.28
N PHE A 547 1.34 -5.93 -19.46
CA PHE A 547 2.71 -6.36 -19.74
C PHE A 547 3.30 -5.45 -20.83
N VAL A 548 3.94 -4.36 -20.39
CA VAL A 548 4.23 -3.20 -21.25
C VAL A 548 5.71 -2.86 -21.28
N SER A 549 6.30 -2.79 -22.47
CA SER A 549 7.65 -2.26 -22.68
C SER A 549 8.75 -2.93 -21.86
N ASN A 550 8.62 -4.23 -21.61
CA ASN A 550 9.68 -5.04 -20.99
C ASN A 550 10.69 -5.49 -22.05
N LEU A 551 11.97 -5.60 -21.67
CA LEU A 551 13.03 -6.12 -22.53
C LEU A 551 13.55 -7.45 -21.98
N TYR A 552 13.42 -8.52 -22.77
CA TYR A 552 13.96 -9.83 -22.45
C TYR A 552 15.16 -10.11 -23.34
N LYS A 553 16.36 -10.01 -22.78
CA LYS A 553 17.61 -10.27 -23.49
C LYS A 553 18.05 -11.71 -23.26
N ARG A 554 18.11 -12.49 -24.35
CA ARG A 554 18.63 -13.87 -24.30
C ARG A 554 20.11 -13.86 -23.93
N GLY A 555 20.49 -14.70 -22.98
CA GLY A 555 21.88 -14.99 -22.64
C GLY A 555 22.29 -16.43 -23.01
N PRO A 556 23.49 -16.87 -22.63
CA PRO A 556 24.01 -18.21 -22.92
C PRO A 556 23.12 -19.40 -22.53
N SER A 557 22.27 -19.25 -21.51
CA SER A 557 21.34 -20.29 -21.04
C SER A 557 19.94 -20.20 -21.69
N SER A 558 19.64 -19.12 -22.40
CA SER A 558 18.28 -18.83 -22.88
C SER A 558 17.96 -19.47 -24.23
N LYS A 559 16.83 -20.17 -24.30
CA LYS A 559 16.32 -20.81 -25.52
C LYS A 559 14.95 -20.31 -25.99
N LEU A 560 14.13 -19.78 -25.09
CA LEU A 560 12.77 -19.33 -25.41
C LEU A 560 12.79 -18.09 -26.32
N THR A 561 11.73 -17.94 -27.11
CA THR A 561 11.54 -16.84 -28.07
C THR A 561 10.22 -16.09 -27.83
N TYR A 562 9.78 -16.06 -26.57
CA TYR A 562 8.64 -15.29 -26.08
C TYR A 562 8.94 -14.72 -24.69
N THR A 563 8.20 -13.68 -24.27
CA THR A 563 8.38 -13.01 -22.97
C THR A 563 7.32 -13.39 -21.93
N LEU A 564 6.07 -13.59 -22.38
CA LEU A 564 4.93 -13.95 -21.54
C LEU A 564 4.23 -15.21 -22.09
N ARG A 565 4.05 -16.20 -21.22
CA ARG A 565 3.13 -17.33 -21.40
C ARG A 565 1.96 -17.15 -20.42
N ALA A 566 0.86 -16.58 -20.88
CA ALA A 566 -0.36 -16.47 -20.07
C ALA A 566 -1.01 -17.84 -19.94
N GLN A 567 -1.07 -18.40 -18.73
CA GLN A 567 -1.56 -19.77 -18.50
C GLN A 567 -3.06 -19.77 -18.15
N TYR A 568 -3.83 -20.51 -18.93
CA TYR A 568 -5.26 -20.76 -18.70
C TYR A 568 -5.43 -22.25 -18.38
N GLU A 569 -5.15 -22.60 -17.14
CA GLU A 569 -5.07 -23.97 -16.64
C GLU A 569 -6.03 -24.28 -15.49
N ASP A 570 -6.58 -23.23 -14.86
CA ASP A 570 -7.53 -23.33 -13.76
C ASP A 570 -8.95 -22.98 -14.25
N ASP A 571 -9.90 -23.91 -14.13
CA ASP A 571 -11.31 -23.70 -14.50
C ASP A 571 -12.07 -22.97 -13.37
N MET A 572 -11.54 -21.81 -12.96
CA MET A 572 -12.08 -20.96 -11.90
C MET A 572 -13.00 -19.86 -12.46
N PRO A 573 -13.99 -19.38 -11.67
CA PRO A 573 -14.82 -18.23 -12.04
C PRO A 573 -14.03 -16.96 -12.39
N GLY A 574 -14.69 -16.01 -13.06
CA GLY A 574 -14.08 -14.75 -13.47
C GLY A 574 -13.32 -14.84 -14.79
N SER A 575 -12.34 -13.95 -14.98
CA SER A 575 -11.54 -13.87 -16.21
C SER A 575 -10.08 -13.63 -15.88
N GLN A 576 -9.20 -14.07 -16.78
CA GLN A 576 -7.80 -13.65 -16.85
C GLN A 576 -7.57 -12.95 -18.19
N SER A 577 -7.29 -11.65 -18.17
CA SER A 577 -7.17 -10.84 -19.39
C SER A 577 -5.92 -9.97 -19.35
N TYR A 578 -5.30 -9.76 -20.51
CA TYR A 578 -3.98 -9.15 -20.62
C TYR A 578 -3.94 -8.01 -21.65
N TYR A 579 -3.19 -6.97 -21.34
CA TYR A 579 -2.76 -5.93 -22.28
C TYR A 579 -1.26 -6.12 -22.50
N CYS A 580 -0.87 -6.41 -23.74
CA CYS A 580 0.54 -6.67 -24.09
C CYS A 580 0.99 -5.72 -25.21
N ALA A 581 1.94 -4.83 -24.89
CA ALA A 581 2.37 -3.77 -25.79
C ALA A 581 3.86 -3.44 -25.64
N GLY A 582 4.54 -3.11 -26.74
CA GLY A 582 5.87 -2.48 -26.70
C GLY A 582 7.03 -3.33 -26.18
N ASN A 583 6.85 -4.64 -25.97
CA ASN A 583 7.90 -5.51 -25.42
C ASN A 583 8.92 -5.89 -26.50
N ALA A 584 10.17 -6.09 -26.10
CA ALA A 584 11.25 -6.43 -27.01
C ALA A 584 12.04 -7.66 -26.56
N MET A 585 12.49 -8.45 -27.53
CA MET A 585 13.49 -9.49 -27.37
C MET A 585 14.52 -9.34 -28.50
N PRO A 586 15.64 -8.63 -28.25
CA PRO A 586 16.61 -8.32 -29.30
C PRO A 586 17.03 -9.54 -30.11
N GLY A 587 16.97 -9.40 -31.44
CA GLY A 587 17.24 -10.48 -32.41
C GLY A 587 16.08 -11.42 -32.70
N ILE A 588 14.91 -11.24 -32.06
CA ILE A 588 13.70 -12.05 -32.26
C ILE A 588 12.49 -11.18 -32.62
N PHE A 589 12.19 -10.15 -31.82
CA PHE A 589 11.19 -9.11 -32.08
C PHE A 589 11.55 -7.83 -31.31
N ASP A 590 11.01 -6.70 -31.73
CA ASP A 590 11.18 -5.37 -31.14
C ASP A 590 9.87 -4.81 -30.59
N GLU A 591 9.93 -3.62 -29.98
CA GLU A 591 8.78 -2.92 -29.42
C GLU A 591 7.67 -2.60 -30.42
N ASP A 592 7.99 -2.47 -31.71
CA ASP A 592 7.03 -2.13 -32.78
C ASP A 592 6.42 -3.38 -33.46
N SER A 593 6.94 -4.56 -33.15
CA SER A 593 6.44 -5.84 -33.68
C SER A 593 5.02 -6.15 -33.20
N GLU A 594 4.30 -6.99 -33.95
CA GLU A 594 3.01 -7.56 -33.50
C GLU A 594 3.22 -8.37 -32.21
N GLN A 595 2.68 -7.87 -31.10
CA GLN A 595 3.00 -8.36 -29.75
C GLN A 595 2.32 -9.70 -29.42
N TYR A 596 1.17 -9.99 -30.03
CA TYR A 596 0.44 -11.25 -29.94
C TYR A 596 -0.40 -11.43 -31.22
N VAL A 597 -0.69 -12.68 -31.61
CA VAL A 597 -1.43 -13.00 -32.85
C VAL A 597 -2.83 -13.50 -32.53
N GLY A 598 -3.86 -12.85 -33.09
CA GLY A 598 -5.27 -13.15 -32.79
C GLY A 598 -5.61 -12.81 -31.34
N ASP A 599 -6.26 -13.73 -30.62
CA ASP A 599 -6.49 -13.61 -29.17
C ASP A 599 -5.35 -14.30 -28.37
N GLY A 600 -4.12 -14.23 -28.87
CA GLY A 600 -2.93 -14.85 -28.25
C GLY A 600 -2.71 -16.33 -28.58
N ILE A 601 -3.58 -16.97 -29.36
CA ILE A 601 -3.48 -18.39 -29.73
C ILE A 601 -2.83 -18.64 -31.10
N GLY A 602 -2.62 -17.58 -31.90
CA GLY A 602 -2.15 -17.71 -33.28
C GLY A 602 -0.67 -18.09 -33.41
N LYS A 603 0.14 -17.84 -32.36
CA LYS A 603 1.58 -18.05 -32.38
C LYS A 603 2.12 -18.26 -30.96
N LYS A 604 3.06 -19.20 -30.79
CA LYS A 604 3.66 -19.56 -29.48
C LYS A 604 5.19 -19.40 -29.41
N THR A 605 5.81 -18.97 -30.49
CA THR A 605 7.26 -18.73 -30.61
C THR A 605 7.50 -17.48 -31.44
N ASN A 606 8.60 -16.77 -31.20
CA ASN A 606 8.95 -15.51 -31.87
C ASN A 606 7.81 -14.48 -31.77
N VAL A 607 7.28 -14.29 -30.56
CA VAL A 607 6.14 -13.41 -30.24
C VAL A 607 6.29 -12.95 -28.79
N ALA A 608 5.89 -11.72 -28.46
CA ALA A 608 6.04 -11.23 -27.09
C ALA A 608 5.15 -12.01 -26.12
N CYS A 609 3.86 -12.12 -26.44
CA CYS A 609 2.85 -12.70 -25.57
C CYS A 609 2.01 -13.75 -26.30
N TRP A 610 1.68 -14.84 -25.60
CA TRP A 610 0.75 -15.85 -26.10
C TRP A 610 -0.08 -16.46 -24.97
N ALA A 611 -1.24 -17.00 -25.33
CA ALA A 611 -2.16 -17.67 -24.43
C ALA A 611 -1.95 -19.19 -24.52
N ASP A 612 -1.57 -19.79 -23.40
CA ASP A 612 -1.49 -21.24 -23.26
C ASP A 612 -2.77 -21.79 -22.63
N VAL A 613 -3.67 -22.24 -23.49
CA VAL A 613 -5.00 -22.70 -23.10
C VAL A 613 -5.02 -24.22 -23.00
N THR A 614 -5.15 -24.73 -21.78
CA THR A 614 -5.23 -26.18 -21.50
C THR A 614 -6.63 -26.63 -21.05
N ILE A 615 -7.55 -25.68 -20.89
CA ILE A 615 -8.96 -25.90 -20.54
C ILE A 615 -9.91 -25.57 -21.71
N ASN A 616 -11.09 -26.19 -21.72
CA ASN A 616 -12.02 -26.10 -22.86
C ASN A 616 -12.95 -24.86 -22.86
N ASN A 617 -13.07 -24.13 -21.74
CA ASN A 617 -14.14 -23.15 -21.51
C ASN A 617 -13.68 -21.69 -21.33
N VAL A 618 -12.61 -21.25 -22.01
CA VAL A 618 -12.22 -19.82 -21.98
C VAL A 618 -13.09 -19.02 -22.96
N THR A 619 -14.20 -18.45 -22.45
CA THR A 619 -15.20 -17.71 -23.24
C THR A 619 -14.95 -16.20 -23.32
N TYR A 620 -14.05 -15.68 -22.48
CA TYR A 620 -13.67 -14.27 -22.45
C TYR A 620 -12.44 -13.97 -23.32
N GLN A 621 -12.27 -12.69 -23.65
CA GLN A 621 -11.12 -12.18 -24.41
C GLN A 621 -9.84 -12.25 -23.56
N LYS A 622 -8.77 -12.77 -24.17
CA LYS A 622 -7.48 -13.03 -23.50
C LYS A 622 -6.58 -11.82 -23.64
N PHE A 623 -6.48 -11.25 -24.82
CA PHE A 623 -5.64 -10.08 -25.09
C PHE A 623 -6.46 -8.88 -25.60
N HIS A 624 -6.26 -7.74 -24.97
CA HIS A 624 -6.92 -6.47 -25.25
C HIS A 624 -5.96 -5.46 -25.88
N ASP A 625 -6.50 -4.49 -26.62
CA ASP A 625 -5.77 -3.43 -27.32
C ASP A 625 -5.54 -2.18 -26.45
N LYS A 626 -6.14 -2.12 -25.26
CA LYS A 626 -6.06 -1.00 -24.32
C LYS A 626 -5.69 -1.47 -22.91
N PRO A 627 -4.99 -0.61 -22.14
CA PRO A 627 -4.76 -0.87 -20.71
C PRO A 627 -6.09 -0.94 -19.94
N PHE A 628 -6.08 -1.70 -18.84
CA PHE A 628 -7.22 -1.89 -17.96
C PHE A 628 -7.33 -0.80 -16.89
N PHE A 629 -6.20 -0.24 -16.48
CA PHE A 629 -6.11 0.75 -15.41
C PHE A 629 -4.91 1.68 -15.60
N GLU A 630 -4.97 2.84 -14.94
CA GLU A 630 -3.88 3.80 -14.99
C GLU A 630 -2.62 3.26 -14.31
N SER A 631 -1.51 3.63 -14.91
CA SER A 631 -0.19 3.09 -14.66
C SER A 631 0.52 3.75 -13.47
N PHE A 632 0.41 5.07 -13.37
CA PHE A 632 1.19 5.92 -12.47
C PHE A 632 2.71 5.72 -12.53
N VAL A 633 3.23 5.31 -13.69
CA VAL A 633 4.65 5.06 -13.95
C VAL A 633 5.03 5.73 -15.26
N GLU A 634 6.08 6.56 -15.25
CA GLU A 634 6.67 7.09 -16.46
C GLU A 634 7.15 5.94 -17.33
N THR A 635 6.49 5.72 -18.48
CA THR A 635 6.76 4.58 -19.36
C THR A 635 7.70 5.00 -20.48
N GLN A 636 8.77 4.23 -20.68
CA GLN A 636 9.64 4.38 -21.84
C GLN A 636 9.47 3.20 -22.80
N THR A 637 10.05 3.28 -24.00
CA THR A 637 10.21 2.11 -24.88
C THR A 637 11.06 1.04 -24.19
N ALA A 638 10.96 -0.21 -24.64
CA ALA A 638 11.77 -1.30 -24.08
C ALA A 638 13.29 -1.05 -24.22
N SER A 639 13.69 -0.42 -25.34
CA SER A 639 15.08 -0.01 -25.61
C SER A 639 15.59 1.07 -24.64
N GLU A 640 14.80 2.11 -24.36
CA GLU A 640 15.15 3.15 -23.38
C GLU A 640 15.12 2.64 -21.95
N ALA A 641 14.13 1.83 -21.60
CA ALA A 641 14.05 1.18 -20.29
C ALA A 641 15.29 0.34 -20.01
N TYR A 642 15.83 -0.37 -21.01
CA TYR A 642 17.07 -1.13 -20.85
C TYR A 642 18.25 -0.27 -20.43
N LYS A 643 18.42 0.92 -21.02
CA LYS A 643 19.49 1.85 -20.67
C LYS A 643 19.33 2.38 -19.24
N ARG A 644 18.10 2.75 -18.86
CA ARG A 644 17.78 3.28 -17.51
C ARG A 644 17.94 2.21 -16.44
N VAL A 645 17.37 1.01 -16.62
CA VAL A 645 17.44 -0.08 -15.64
C VAL A 645 18.87 -0.51 -15.35
N LEU A 646 19.71 -0.65 -16.37
CA LEU A 646 21.12 -1.02 -16.17
C LEU A 646 21.96 0.08 -15.52
N SER A 647 21.48 1.32 -15.55
CA SER A 647 22.12 2.45 -14.89
C SER A 647 21.62 2.67 -13.46
N ASP A 648 20.54 1.98 -13.05
CA ASP A 648 19.75 2.39 -11.90
C ASP A 648 18.83 1.31 -11.32
N SER A 649 19.38 0.11 -11.10
CA SER A 649 18.68 -0.98 -10.43
C SER A 649 19.53 -1.63 -9.34
N GLY A 650 18.86 -2.15 -8.31
CA GLY A 650 19.51 -2.74 -7.14
C GLY A 650 20.07 -1.69 -6.19
N VAL A 651 20.81 -2.16 -5.19
CA VAL A 651 21.42 -1.29 -4.18
C VAL A 651 22.56 -0.49 -4.80
N SER A 652 22.37 0.82 -4.88
CA SER A 652 23.41 1.76 -5.33
C SER A 652 24.03 2.57 -4.19
N GLN A 653 23.34 2.70 -3.05
CA GLN A 653 23.78 3.41 -1.84
C GLN A 653 23.90 2.47 -0.64
N PRO A 654 24.93 2.62 0.20
CA PRO A 654 26.07 3.54 0.05
C PRO A 654 27.01 3.17 -1.11
N VAL A 655 26.97 1.90 -1.56
CA VAL A 655 27.78 1.45 -2.70
C VAL A 655 27.07 0.35 -3.47
N GLN A 656 27.28 0.34 -4.79
CA GLN A 656 26.98 -0.83 -5.61
C GLN A 656 28.13 -1.85 -5.51
N ASP A 657 27.78 -3.04 -5.02
CA ASP A 657 28.74 -4.11 -4.72
C ASP A 657 29.31 -4.78 -5.98
N SER A 658 30.32 -5.63 -5.81
CA SER A 658 30.99 -6.26 -6.96
C SER A 658 30.10 -7.27 -7.68
N HIS A 659 29.12 -7.86 -6.98
CA HIS A 659 28.17 -8.80 -7.54
C HIS A 659 27.19 -8.08 -8.47
N ASP A 660 26.48 -7.05 -8.01
CA ASP A 660 25.54 -6.28 -8.83
C ASP A 660 26.24 -5.63 -10.03
N LYS A 661 27.46 -5.09 -9.86
CA LYS A 661 28.31 -4.59 -10.96
C LYS A 661 28.60 -5.68 -12.00
N ARG A 662 28.88 -6.92 -11.57
CA ARG A 662 29.08 -8.05 -12.47
C ARG A 662 27.81 -8.35 -13.25
N ILE A 663 26.67 -8.41 -12.58
CA ILE A 663 25.37 -8.71 -13.20
C ILE A 663 25.02 -7.68 -14.29
N ILE A 664 25.21 -6.39 -14.02
CA ILE A 664 25.01 -5.33 -15.01
C ILE A 664 25.97 -5.51 -16.20
N LYS A 665 27.26 -5.72 -15.92
CA LYS A 665 28.28 -5.93 -16.96
C LYS A 665 27.94 -7.12 -17.85
N GLU A 666 27.58 -8.26 -17.26
CA GLU A 666 27.20 -9.47 -17.99
C GLU A 666 25.96 -9.27 -18.85
N THR A 667 24.99 -8.53 -18.32
CA THR A 667 23.80 -8.13 -19.08
C THR A 667 24.18 -7.26 -20.28
N LEU A 668 25.06 -6.27 -20.11
CA LEU A 668 25.54 -5.41 -21.20
C LEU A 668 26.27 -6.20 -22.27
N THR A 669 27.28 -6.98 -21.88
CA THR A 669 28.19 -7.68 -22.81
C THR A 669 27.60 -8.97 -23.37
N ASN A 670 26.42 -9.37 -22.91
CA ASN A 670 25.77 -10.63 -23.27
C ASN A 670 26.66 -11.86 -22.97
N THR A 671 27.23 -11.89 -21.77
CA THR A 671 28.16 -12.96 -21.32
C THR A 671 27.74 -13.51 -19.97
N THR A 672 28.44 -14.55 -19.51
CA THR A 672 28.34 -15.08 -18.15
C THR A 672 29.75 -15.34 -17.61
N THR A 673 30.05 -14.99 -16.37
CA THR A 673 31.35 -15.31 -15.75
C THR A 673 31.36 -16.73 -15.19
N TYR A 674 30.27 -17.12 -14.52
CA TYR A 674 30.19 -18.37 -13.76
C TYR A 674 29.24 -19.39 -14.41
N THR A 675 29.28 -20.63 -13.91
CA THR A 675 28.45 -21.75 -14.37
C THR A 675 28.03 -22.56 -13.15
N GLY A 676 26.75 -22.93 -13.06
CA GLY A 676 26.26 -23.75 -11.95
C GLY A 676 27.01 -25.06 -11.83
N SER A 677 27.50 -25.36 -10.63
CA SER A 677 28.38 -26.50 -10.39
C SER A 677 27.69 -27.87 -10.50
N VAL A 678 26.36 -27.90 -10.39
CA VAL A 678 25.56 -29.12 -10.48
C VAL A 678 24.86 -29.20 -11.82
N GLY A 679 24.14 -28.14 -12.20
CA GLY A 679 23.33 -28.10 -13.41
C GLY A 679 24.11 -27.79 -14.69
N GLY A 680 25.34 -27.28 -14.58
CA GLY A 680 26.19 -26.92 -15.73
C GLY A 680 25.65 -25.76 -16.57
N LYS A 681 24.68 -24.99 -16.05
CA LYS A 681 24.05 -23.87 -16.76
C LYS A 681 24.89 -22.62 -16.63
N LYS A 682 25.14 -21.95 -17.75
CA LYS A 682 25.97 -20.74 -17.80
C LYS A 682 25.23 -19.56 -17.15
N GLY A 683 25.84 -18.95 -16.15
CA GLY A 683 25.29 -17.87 -15.34
C GLY A 683 24.25 -18.28 -14.30
N ILE A 684 23.55 -19.41 -14.47
CA ILE A 684 22.55 -19.88 -13.51
C ILE A 684 23.25 -20.82 -12.51
N ILE A 685 23.46 -20.33 -11.30
CA ILE A 685 24.27 -20.99 -10.28
C ILE A 685 23.43 -21.92 -9.40
N ASP A 686 24.07 -22.91 -8.77
CA ASP A 686 23.42 -23.87 -7.87
C ASP A 686 23.79 -23.65 -6.40
N ASN A 687 24.94 -23.01 -6.16
CA ASN A 687 25.43 -22.69 -4.83
C ASN A 687 26.16 -21.34 -4.83
N PRO A 688 26.09 -20.53 -3.75
CA PRO A 688 26.88 -19.30 -3.68
C PRO A 688 28.39 -19.51 -3.87
N LYS A 689 28.92 -20.70 -3.56
CA LYS A 689 30.33 -21.05 -3.82
C LYS A 689 30.70 -21.06 -5.31
N ASP A 690 29.73 -21.22 -6.21
CA ASP A 690 29.96 -21.19 -7.66
C ASP A 690 30.52 -19.84 -8.13
N VAL A 691 30.29 -18.79 -7.34
CA VAL A 691 30.73 -17.41 -7.60
C VAL A 691 31.74 -16.89 -6.57
N GLY A 692 32.26 -17.77 -5.71
CA GLY A 692 33.21 -17.41 -4.64
C GLY A 692 32.58 -17.08 -3.29
N GLY A 693 31.24 -17.10 -3.17
CA GLY A 693 30.51 -16.73 -1.96
C GLY A 693 30.28 -15.23 -1.83
N LEU A 694 29.75 -14.81 -0.67
CA LEU A 694 29.58 -13.41 -0.34
C LEU A 694 30.95 -12.73 -0.32
N GLU A 695 31.07 -11.60 -1.02
CA GLU A 695 32.27 -10.78 -0.93
C GLU A 695 32.43 -10.18 0.48
N ASP A 696 33.57 -9.55 0.75
CA ASP A 696 33.80 -8.96 2.07
C ASP A 696 32.88 -7.74 2.31
N PHE A 697 32.17 -7.78 3.44
CA PHE A 697 31.30 -6.74 3.99
C PHE A 697 31.77 -6.44 5.43
N PRO A 698 32.80 -5.60 5.60
CA PRO A 698 33.37 -5.34 6.91
C PRO A 698 32.36 -4.67 7.84
N THR A 699 32.49 -4.93 9.15
CA THR A 699 31.74 -4.18 10.15
C THR A 699 32.29 -2.76 10.24
N VAL A 700 31.50 -1.79 9.82
CA VAL A 700 31.83 -0.36 9.91
C VAL A 700 30.82 0.30 10.84
N LYS A 701 31.29 1.15 11.76
CA LYS A 701 30.43 1.92 12.66
C LYS A 701 30.58 3.41 12.35
N ARG A 702 29.45 4.14 12.38
CA ARG A 702 29.44 5.60 12.33
C ARG A 702 30.19 6.17 13.54
N SER A 703 30.84 7.31 13.34
CA SER A 703 31.41 8.10 14.44
C SER A 703 30.28 8.57 15.37
N ALA A 704 30.57 8.67 16.67
CA ALA A 704 29.66 9.27 17.64
C ALA A 704 29.39 10.78 17.37
N SER A 705 30.18 11.41 16.50
CA SER A 705 30.00 12.79 16.04
C SER A 705 29.20 12.91 14.73
N TRP A 706 28.68 11.79 14.19
CA TRP A 706 27.93 11.81 12.94
C TRP A 706 26.53 12.39 13.12
N ASP A 707 25.87 11.98 14.19
CA ASP A 707 24.51 12.34 14.59
C ASP A 707 24.52 12.39 16.13
N VAL A 708 24.84 13.56 16.68
CA VAL A 708 25.07 13.71 18.13
C VAL A 708 23.76 13.75 18.90
N ASN A 709 22.69 14.26 18.29
CA ASN A 709 21.38 14.41 18.92
C ASN A 709 20.51 13.14 18.78
N GLY A 710 20.91 12.18 17.93
CA GLY A 710 20.23 10.90 17.73
C GLY A 710 18.90 11.04 16.99
N ASP A 711 18.76 12.03 16.12
CA ASP A 711 17.54 12.27 15.36
C ASP A 711 17.53 11.55 13.99
N GLY A 712 18.56 10.76 13.69
CA GLY A 712 18.73 10.00 12.46
C GLY A 712 19.26 10.83 11.29
N ILE A 713 19.56 12.11 11.52
CA ILE A 713 20.08 13.05 10.55
C ILE A 713 21.53 13.34 10.90
N ALA A 714 22.39 13.37 9.90
CA ALA A 714 23.78 13.72 10.15
C ALA A 714 23.89 15.21 10.54
N ASP A 715 24.75 15.55 11.50
CA ASP A 715 24.94 16.92 12.02
C ASP A 715 25.38 17.94 10.93
N TRP A 716 25.89 17.46 9.79
CA TRP A 716 26.24 18.29 8.64
C TRP A 716 25.05 18.66 7.74
N TRP A 717 23.88 18.04 7.93
CA TRP A 717 22.69 18.32 7.14
C TRP A 717 22.21 19.76 7.37
N ASP A 718 21.77 20.43 6.30
CA ASP A 718 21.39 21.84 6.33
C ASP A 718 19.97 22.10 6.87
N GLY A 719 19.25 21.05 7.25
CA GLY A 719 17.87 21.13 7.71
C GLY A 719 16.84 21.21 6.59
N SER A 720 17.24 21.04 5.32
CA SER A 720 16.29 21.03 4.20
C SER A 720 15.37 19.80 4.25
N THR A 721 14.12 19.98 3.86
CA THR A 721 13.12 18.89 3.78
C THR A 721 13.19 18.12 2.47
N GLY A 722 13.96 18.61 1.49
CA GLY A 722 14.02 18.01 0.15
C GLY A 722 12.78 18.27 -0.71
N GLY A 723 11.86 19.15 -0.28
CA GLY A 723 10.69 19.57 -1.06
C GLY A 723 9.44 19.77 -0.20
N GLU A 724 8.34 20.14 -0.85
CA GLU A 724 7.04 20.29 -0.18
C GLU A 724 6.51 18.93 0.31
N GLY A 725 5.94 18.94 1.52
CA GLY A 725 5.27 17.78 2.11
C GLY A 725 6.18 16.72 2.76
N TYR A 726 7.49 16.88 2.69
CA TYR A 726 8.47 16.04 3.39
C TYR A 726 8.92 16.69 4.70
N ASP A 727 9.28 15.88 5.69
CA ASP A 727 9.97 16.33 6.89
C ASP A 727 11.51 16.40 6.69
N VAL A 728 12.24 16.89 7.70
CA VAL A 728 13.70 17.10 7.59
C VAL A 728 14.45 15.78 7.41
N ILE A 729 14.05 14.72 8.14
CA ILE A 729 14.69 13.41 8.02
C ILE A 729 14.41 12.80 6.64
N GLU A 730 13.22 12.97 6.09
CA GLU A 730 12.93 12.56 4.72
C GLU A 730 13.81 13.29 3.70
N GLY A 731 14.05 14.59 3.88
CA GLY A 731 14.99 15.35 3.07
C GLY A 731 16.39 14.74 3.04
N TYR A 732 16.90 14.41 4.23
CA TYR A 732 18.19 13.73 4.42
C TYR A 732 18.19 12.32 3.80
N LEU A 733 17.18 11.50 4.08
CA LEU A 733 17.06 10.15 3.54
C LEU A 733 16.96 10.12 2.01
N ASN A 734 16.30 11.10 1.42
CA ASN A 734 16.20 11.27 -0.02
C ASN A 734 17.55 11.66 -0.64
N PHE A 735 18.30 12.55 0.02
CA PHE A 735 19.68 12.86 -0.39
C PHE A 735 20.58 11.62 -0.32
N MET A 736 20.55 10.90 0.79
CA MET A 736 21.37 9.70 1.00
C MET A 736 21.01 8.55 0.05
N ALA A 737 19.80 8.52 -0.49
CA ALA A 737 19.35 7.48 -1.42
C ALA A 737 19.72 7.77 -2.89
N ASP A 738 19.95 9.03 -3.22
CA ASP A 738 20.42 9.44 -4.54
C ASP A 738 21.96 9.28 -4.64
N PRO A 739 22.53 9.17 -5.85
CA PRO A 739 23.97 9.31 -6.03
C PRO A 739 24.48 10.63 -5.43
N HIS A 740 25.48 10.55 -4.56
CA HIS A 740 26.03 11.73 -3.91
C HIS A 740 27.54 11.59 -3.65
N SER A 741 28.17 12.70 -3.26
CA SER A 741 29.55 12.71 -2.76
C SER A 741 29.71 13.68 -1.60
N PHE A 742 30.66 13.37 -0.74
CA PHE A 742 31.08 14.22 0.36
C PHE A 742 32.39 14.94 -0.01
N VAL A 743 32.51 16.21 0.35
CA VAL A 743 33.74 16.97 0.08
C VAL A 743 33.98 18.00 1.18
N ALA A 744 35.24 18.18 1.59
CA ALA A 744 35.57 19.22 2.56
C ALA A 744 35.46 20.62 1.93
N PRO A 745 35.26 21.69 2.72
CA PRO A 745 35.34 23.06 2.22
C PRO A 745 36.69 23.34 1.54
N SER A 746 36.66 24.13 0.46
CA SER A 746 37.84 24.46 -0.35
C SER A 746 38.62 23.26 -0.91
N SER A 747 37.96 22.10 -1.04
CA SER A 747 38.54 20.85 -1.57
C SER A 747 37.78 20.42 -2.82
N SER A 748 38.31 19.41 -3.51
CA SER A 748 37.69 18.85 -4.72
C SER A 748 37.42 17.36 -4.61
N VAL A 749 36.32 16.91 -5.20
CA VAL A 749 35.97 15.50 -5.35
C VAL A 749 35.73 15.15 -6.82
N LYS A 750 36.11 13.93 -7.21
CA LYS A 750 35.85 13.41 -8.56
C LYS A 750 34.58 12.56 -8.55
N ILE A 751 33.68 12.88 -9.45
CA ILE A 751 32.42 12.18 -9.66
C ILE A 751 32.55 11.31 -10.91
N ASP A 752 32.30 10.01 -10.77
CA ASP A 752 32.25 9.06 -11.89
C ASP A 752 30.88 9.14 -12.58
N LEU A 753 30.80 9.92 -13.66
CA LEU A 753 29.57 10.08 -14.42
C LEU A 753 29.22 8.83 -15.24
N ALA A 754 30.21 7.99 -15.59
CA ALA A 754 29.95 6.74 -16.31
C ALA A 754 29.12 5.77 -15.47
N ALA A 755 29.34 5.73 -14.15
CA ALA A 755 28.55 4.91 -13.24
C ALA A 755 27.05 5.27 -13.26
N LEU A 756 26.71 6.53 -13.54
CA LEU A 756 25.33 7.00 -13.63
C LEU A 756 24.63 6.63 -14.95
N ALA A 757 25.38 6.13 -15.93
CA ALA A 757 24.92 5.89 -17.29
C ALA A 757 25.40 4.53 -17.82
N ALA A 758 25.54 3.53 -16.96
CA ALA A 758 26.10 2.22 -17.31
C ALA A 758 25.39 1.55 -18.50
N GLY A 759 24.09 1.80 -18.67
CA GLY A 759 23.29 1.29 -19.78
C GLY A 759 23.41 2.07 -21.10
N PHE A 760 23.96 3.28 -21.09
CA PHE A 760 23.97 4.19 -22.24
C PHE A 760 25.17 3.95 -23.17
N LEU A 761 24.99 4.17 -24.46
CA LEU A 761 26.00 3.88 -25.48
C LEU A 761 26.87 5.10 -25.81
N LYS A 762 28.13 5.08 -25.36
CA LYS A 762 29.07 6.21 -25.50
C LYS A 762 28.46 7.51 -24.96
N PRO A 763 28.07 7.56 -23.67
CA PRO A 763 27.39 8.70 -23.11
C PRO A 763 28.29 9.94 -23.08
N SER A 764 27.67 11.08 -23.29
CA SER A 764 28.19 12.42 -23.05
C SER A 764 27.40 13.06 -21.92
N PHE A 765 28.04 13.99 -21.21
CA PHE A 765 27.50 14.53 -19.97
C PHE A 765 27.60 16.05 -19.90
N THR A 766 26.56 16.67 -19.35
CA THR A 766 26.61 18.02 -18.82
C THR A 766 26.16 18.00 -17.36
N VAL A 767 26.71 18.91 -16.56
CA VAL A 767 26.38 19.03 -15.14
C VAL A 767 26.06 20.48 -14.84
N GLU A 768 24.88 20.71 -14.28
CA GLU A 768 24.37 22.04 -13.97
C GLU A 768 23.88 22.11 -12.50
N GLY A 769 23.61 23.33 -12.02
CA GLY A 769 23.05 23.55 -10.67
C GLY A 769 24.07 23.79 -9.55
N ALA A 770 25.37 23.85 -9.86
CA ALA A 770 26.40 24.16 -8.86
C ALA A 770 26.32 25.64 -8.42
N THR A 771 26.03 25.85 -7.14
CA THR A 771 25.91 27.13 -6.43
C THR A 771 26.88 27.24 -5.27
N LEU A 772 27.27 26.13 -4.63
CA LEU A 772 28.23 26.08 -3.52
C LEU A 772 29.67 25.79 -3.97
N GLY A 773 29.89 25.66 -5.28
CA GLY A 773 31.18 25.29 -5.85
C GLY A 773 31.30 25.61 -7.34
N ALA A 774 32.12 24.83 -8.03
CA ALA A 774 32.23 24.80 -9.47
C ALA A 774 32.41 23.37 -9.95
N VAL A 775 31.85 23.04 -11.12
CA VAL A 775 31.98 21.71 -11.74
C VAL A 775 32.67 21.83 -13.09
N GLU A 776 33.70 21.01 -13.29
CA GLU A 776 34.37 20.85 -14.57
C GLU A 776 34.16 19.42 -15.08
N VAL A 777 33.52 19.28 -16.25
CA VAL A 777 33.27 17.98 -16.88
C VAL A 777 34.37 17.70 -17.92
N SER A 778 35.05 16.57 -17.77
CA SER A 778 36.05 16.09 -18.72
C SER A 778 35.79 14.62 -19.05
N GLY A 779 35.15 14.36 -20.19
CA GLY A 779 34.75 13.01 -20.59
C GLY A 779 33.68 12.46 -19.65
N SER A 780 33.94 11.32 -19.03
CA SER A 780 33.03 10.67 -18.07
C SER A 780 33.31 10.98 -16.60
N THR A 781 34.09 12.04 -16.33
CA THR A 781 34.41 12.47 -14.97
C THR A 781 34.05 13.93 -14.80
N ALA A 782 33.35 14.25 -13.72
CA ALA A 782 33.20 15.62 -13.24
C ALA A 782 34.15 15.86 -12.06
N THR A 783 34.85 16.99 -12.05
CA THR A 783 35.57 17.47 -10.87
C THR A 783 34.74 18.57 -10.24
N TYR A 784 34.20 18.30 -9.05
CA TYR A 784 33.52 19.31 -8.25
C TYR A 784 34.52 19.94 -7.29
N THR A 785 34.60 21.27 -7.25
CA THR A 785 35.44 22.03 -6.31
C THR A 785 34.56 22.91 -5.44
N SER A 786 34.59 22.68 -4.12
CA SER A 786 33.75 23.41 -3.17
C SER A 786 34.27 24.82 -2.89
N LYS A 787 33.35 25.75 -2.63
CA LYS A 787 33.63 27.15 -2.22
C LYS A 787 32.97 27.53 -0.90
N GLY A 788 31.93 26.81 -0.48
CA GLY A 788 31.23 27.01 0.79
C GLY A 788 30.66 25.70 1.33
N ALA A 789 30.41 25.65 2.64
CA ALA A 789 29.75 24.52 3.28
C ALA A 789 28.24 24.52 2.96
N GLY A 790 27.62 23.35 3.01
CA GLY A 790 26.18 23.17 2.77
C GLY A 790 25.88 22.00 1.84
N ILE A 791 24.60 21.87 1.48
CA ILE A 791 24.09 20.81 0.60
C ILE A 791 23.67 21.43 -0.71
N GLU A 792 23.98 20.77 -1.82
CA GLU A 792 23.36 21.08 -3.10
C GLU A 792 23.05 19.84 -3.92
N ARG A 793 22.11 19.99 -4.86
CA ARG A 793 21.74 18.96 -5.84
C ARG A 793 22.08 19.45 -7.24
N LEU A 794 23.00 18.74 -7.88
CA LEU A 794 23.36 18.94 -9.27
C LEU A 794 22.38 18.17 -10.17
N THR A 795 22.18 18.68 -11.39
CA THR A 795 21.51 17.93 -12.46
C THR A 795 22.56 17.42 -13.43
N VAL A 796 22.68 16.09 -13.54
CA VAL A 796 23.52 15.42 -14.52
C VAL A 796 22.66 15.03 -15.72
N SER A 797 22.87 15.68 -16.85
CA SER A 797 22.22 15.31 -18.11
C SER A 797 23.10 14.35 -18.90
N ILE A 798 22.49 13.26 -19.33
CA ILE A 798 23.11 12.15 -20.07
C ILE A 798 22.50 12.16 -21.47
N GLU A 799 23.36 12.22 -22.49
CA GLU A 799 22.97 11.99 -23.88
C GLU A 799 23.94 11.01 -24.53
N ASP A 800 23.42 9.97 -25.18
CA ASP A 800 24.23 8.94 -25.79
C ASP A 800 24.28 9.03 -27.32
N SER A 801 25.12 8.18 -27.92
CA SER A 801 25.35 8.21 -29.37
C SER A 801 24.15 7.79 -30.23
N GLU A 802 23.06 7.30 -29.62
CA GLU A 802 21.80 6.97 -30.28
C GLU A 802 20.72 8.07 -30.07
N GLY A 803 21.04 9.13 -29.32
CA GLY A 803 20.13 10.24 -29.04
C GLY A 803 19.22 10.02 -27.84
N SER A 804 19.45 8.96 -27.04
CA SER A 804 18.74 8.73 -25.79
C SER A 804 19.14 9.78 -24.77
N LYS A 805 18.15 10.30 -24.02
CA LYS A 805 18.35 11.37 -23.04
C LYS A 805 17.79 11.00 -21.68
N TRP A 806 18.53 11.33 -20.64
CA TRP A 806 18.07 11.19 -19.26
C TRP A 806 18.76 12.21 -18.35
N SER A 807 18.02 12.75 -17.38
CA SER A 807 18.57 13.64 -16.36
C SER A 807 18.47 12.98 -15.00
N ARG A 808 19.53 13.09 -14.22
CA ARG A 808 19.63 12.52 -12.86
C ARG A 808 20.02 13.59 -11.85
N SER A 809 19.43 13.51 -10.66
CA SER A 809 19.90 14.23 -9.49
C SER A 809 21.23 13.64 -9.01
N PHE A 810 22.16 14.50 -8.60
CA PHE A 810 23.40 14.11 -7.92
C PHE A 810 23.65 15.05 -6.73
N GLY A 811 23.73 14.51 -5.52
CA GLY A 811 23.95 15.28 -4.30
C GLY A 811 25.42 15.61 -4.06
N VAL A 812 25.70 16.80 -3.54
CA VAL A 812 27.01 17.14 -2.97
C VAL A 812 26.79 17.71 -1.58
N ALA A 813 27.41 17.11 -0.57
CA ALA A 813 27.47 17.68 0.77
C ALA A 813 28.87 18.20 1.06
N VAL A 814 28.96 19.49 1.40
CA VAL A 814 30.21 20.16 1.73
C VAL A 814 30.27 20.43 3.23
N PHE A 815 31.12 19.70 3.96
CA PHE A 815 31.25 19.84 5.41
C PHE A 815 32.63 19.41 5.92
N GLU A 816 32.99 19.91 7.11
CA GLU A 816 34.25 19.54 7.78
C GLU A 816 34.23 18.07 8.20
N GLY A 817 35.31 17.33 7.96
CA GLY A 817 35.38 15.90 8.25
C GLY A 817 34.75 14.99 7.18
N ALA A 818 34.37 15.53 6.01
CA ALA A 818 33.85 14.75 4.88
C ALA A 818 34.74 13.58 4.45
N ALA A 819 36.06 13.66 4.67
CA ALA A 819 37.00 12.57 4.36
C ALA A 819 36.83 11.34 5.27
N ASP A 820 36.23 11.50 6.46
CA ASP A 820 35.99 10.44 7.42
C ASP A 820 34.57 9.83 7.30
N ALA A 821 33.77 10.34 6.36
CA ALA A 821 32.36 9.98 6.17
C ALA A 821 32.13 8.79 5.22
N GLU A 822 33.12 8.48 4.39
CA GLU A 822 33.09 7.44 3.34
C GLU A 822 33.29 6.01 3.88
#